data_AF-A0AAD9EVE6-F1
#
_entry.id   AF-A0AAD9EVE6-F1
#
_cell.length_a   1.000
_cell.length_b   1.000
_cell.length_c   1.000
_cell.angle_alpha   90.00
_cell.angle_beta   90.00
_cell.angle_gamma   90.00
#
_symmetry.space_group_name_H-M   'P 1'
#
loop_
_entity.id
_entity.type
_entity.pdbx_description
1 polymer ?
#
loop_
_entity_poly.entity_id
_entity_poly.type
_entity_poly.pdbx_seq_one_letter_code
_entity_poly.pdbx_strand_id
1 'polypeptide(L)'
;AIRSVLWEDLFPEIKLWEFFQIKVDLAVEQFRTLLLNGTKPDQSKTGGMKGLKIIQDLSYHRYGNTLDMDSALETFVPHSSTPQHIEECCGWLKQKLDALNEEQHQIMHQHHEQAANCIVGNVVYEHLADHGPKLGPVNKKNPLVTRYFTFPYEDMTLEQELQLLDQPDKTCHFLAHNGWVMGDDPLRNFAEPGSNVYLRRELVCWGDSVKLRYGNGPEDCPYLWAHMKKYTEITAKYFNGVRLDNCHSTPLHVAEAMLDAARSVRPDLYVIAELFTGSELVDNVFVNRLGISSLVREAMSAGDSHEQGRLVHRYGGEPVGAFVQPSLRPLVPSIAHAMFLDVTHDNECPIQLRSALDSLPSSAMVSMACCATGSTRGYDELMPHQEERFYPKWNPSAAPSSGGEVGPQTGIIAGKLALNKLHQELASQGFIQVFVDQVDADVVAVTRHCPSTHQSVVAVCRTAFWNPQTHKYDTNIPPMFIPEEVVLEARTVERHAGSYKKDDKYINGMPEYTVEIREHISLQESTVVKQAGVTSKGISEFMEEITFQNLTPGSVIAFRVSLDPKAQKLVGVLRFCLTQFSPKYRRGSVADEHLPEILTKPLAQLMSRLTLADLNILLFRCDAEEQEDGGGCYRIPGWESLKYAGLQGLISVLADIRANNDLGHPVCGNLRQGDWLIDFVANRLTRREGPLQQIGQWLAAMFNYLKHIPRYLVPCYFDAILVSTYTTSLDASQKLMSSFVQNGSSFVRYLALGSVQMCGVGGLPALPPLSTKLDNVPYRVSPVTGQKEQCCVSLAAGLPHFSSGIFRCWGRDTFIALRGLMLLTGRHIEARNIILAFAGTLRHGLIPNLLGEGRCARFNCRDAVWWWLQCIQDYTSHVPQGHEILQCPVTRMYPTDDCEPLTPGEVEALQRHLQGISFRERNAGPKIDMHMKDEAFNVEVKVDPDTGFVSGGNRFNCGTWMDKMGESEKAKNKGMPATPRDGAAVEIVGLSKSAVRWVVELHVKGLFPYDGAKVHRDAISKEEFLSYSQWNQQLQQTFEAGFWVSGDPGDPNEKHADLVHKKGIYKDSYGASNAWCDYQLRPNFTIAMVVAPELFTVEKAWLALEMAEKKLLGPLGMKTLDPDDMVYCGVYDNSLDNDNYNLAKGFNYHQGPEWLWPVGYFLRAKLYFAKKQGEESYAKTVTMVKNVLSRHYTHLERSPWKGLPELTNENAQFCPFSCESQAWSLSTVLEVLFDL
;
A
#
# COMPACT_ATOMS: atom_id res chain seq x y z
N ALA A 1 1.14 -14.61 -60.90
CA ALA A 1 0.19 -13.79 -61.68
C ALA A 1 -0.03 -12.43 -61.02
N ILE A 2 -0.83 -12.29 -59.94
CA ILE A 2 -1.14 -11.00 -59.31
C ILE A 2 0.12 -10.19 -58.95
N ARG A 3 1.10 -10.81 -58.28
CA ARG A 3 2.37 -10.14 -57.97
C ARG A 3 3.11 -9.61 -59.20
N SER A 4 3.14 -10.39 -60.28
CA SER A 4 3.85 -10.01 -61.51
C SER A 4 3.15 -8.82 -62.16
N VAL A 5 1.82 -8.79 -62.23
CA VAL A 5 1.05 -7.60 -62.69
C VAL A 5 1.31 -6.37 -61.82
N LEU A 6 1.34 -6.53 -60.48
CA LEU A 6 1.64 -5.40 -59.58
C LEU A 6 3.05 -4.83 -59.84
N TRP A 7 4.05 -5.69 -60.00
CA TRP A 7 5.46 -5.27 -60.13
C TRP A 7 5.90 -4.86 -61.53
N GLU A 8 5.36 -5.50 -62.57
CA GLU A 8 5.75 -5.27 -63.97
C GLU A 8 4.88 -4.20 -64.63
N ASP A 9 3.60 -4.12 -64.29
CA ASP A 9 2.65 -3.20 -64.92
C ASP A 9 2.30 -2.02 -64.00
N LEU A 10 1.73 -2.27 -62.82
CA LEU A 10 1.09 -1.22 -62.01
C LEU A 10 2.08 -0.30 -61.29
N PHE A 11 2.98 -0.81 -60.46
CA PHE A 11 3.92 0.01 -59.68
C PHE A 11 4.83 0.89 -60.55
N PRO A 12 5.38 0.41 -61.68
CA PRO A 12 6.14 1.26 -62.60
C PRO A 12 5.32 2.38 -63.25
N GLU A 13 4.02 2.17 -63.46
CA GLU A 13 3.12 3.16 -64.07
C GLU A 13 2.73 4.26 -63.09
N ILE A 14 2.38 3.91 -61.84
CA ILE A 14 1.92 4.88 -60.83
C ILE A 14 3.05 5.65 -60.15
N LYS A 15 4.29 5.15 -60.17
CA LYS A 15 5.51 5.82 -59.66
C LYS A 15 5.36 6.49 -58.29
N LEU A 16 4.92 5.76 -57.26
CA LEU A 16 4.60 6.35 -55.95
C LEU A 16 5.79 6.98 -55.23
N TRP A 17 7.02 6.56 -55.53
CA TRP A 17 8.24 7.14 -54.94
C TRP A 17 8.43 8.61 -55.27
N GLU A 18 7.89 9.09 -56.40
CA GLU A 18 8.02 10.49 -56.81
C GLU A 18 7.39 11.45 -55.79
N PHE A 19 6.35 11.01 -55.06
CA PHE A 19 5.71 11.78 -53.99
C PHE A 19 6.60 12.00 -52.76
N PHE A 20 7.68 11.23 -52.63
CA PHE A 20 8.61 11.27 -51.50
C PHE A 20 10.00 11.78 -51.90
N GLN A 21 10.23 12.00 -53.19
CA GLN A 21 11.51 12.46 -53.72
C GLN A 21 11.55 13.97 -53.92
N ILE A 22 12.76 14.53 -53.95
CA ILE A 22 13.02 15.93 -54.28
C ILE A 22 13.43 16.07 -55.75
N LYS A 23 13.05 17.17 -56.39
CA LYS A 23 13.53 17.52 -57.74
C LYS A 23 14.98 18.00 -57.69
N VAL A 24 15.92 17.08 -57.87
CA VAL A 24 17.36 17.31 -57.67
C VAL A 24 17.89 18.51 -58.46
N ASP A 25 17.62 18.60 -59.76
CA ASP A 25 18.16 19.69 -60.58
C ASP A 25 17.65 21.06 -60.15
N LEU A 26 16.39 21.16 -59.70
CA LEU A 26 15.82 22.41 -59.20
C LEU A 26 16.48 22.82 -57.87
N ALA A 27 16.66 21.88 -56.96
CA ALA A 27 17.28 22.12 -55.67
C ALA A 27 18.77 22.50 -55.80
N VAL A 28 19.49 21.84 -56.70
CA VAL A 28 20.89 22.14 -57.01
C VAL A 28 21.02 23.53 -57.64
N GLU A 29 20.08 23.95 -58.49
CA GLU A 29 20.10 25.29 -59.09
C GLU A 29 19.77 26.39 -58.08
N GLN A 30 18.84 26.14 -57.16
CA GLN A 30 18.58 27.03 -56.03
C GLN A 30 19.82 27.18 -55.15
N PHE A 31 20.48 26.06 -54.81
CA PHE A 31 21.73 26.06 -54.06
C PHE A 31 22.87 26.81 -54.78
N ARG A 32 23.02 26.58 -56.09
CA ARG A 32 23.97 27.29 -56.96
C ARG A 32 23.75 28.80 -56.90
N THR A 33 22.50 29.23 -57.01
CA THR A 33 22.12 30.64 -56.93
C THR A 33 22.50 31.25 -55.58
N LEU A 34 22.29 30.53 -54.47
CA LEU A 34 22.67 30.96 -53.14
C LEU A 34 24.20 31.10 -52.97
N LEU A 35 24.97 30.14 -53.49
CA LEU A 35 26.44 30.20 -53.46
C LEU A 35 27.00 31.36 -54.31
N LEU A 36 26.43 31.60 -55.50
CA LEU A 36 26.81 32.71 -56.37
C LEU A 36 26.54 34.08 -55.74
N ASN A 37 25.45 34.19 -54.96
CA ASN A 37 25.10 35.40 -54.23
C ASN A 37 25.90 35.59 -52.93
N GLY A 38 26.78 34.65 -52.56
CA GLY A 38 27.57 34.71 -51.33
C GLY A 38 26.74 34.58 -50.06
N THR A 39 25.56 33.97 -50.14
CA THR A 39 24.65 33.78 -49.00
C THR A 39 25.33 32.92 -47.94
N LYS A 40 25.33 33.40 -46.68
CA LYS A 40 25.84 32.63 -45.53
C LYS A 40 24.67 31.88 -44.87
N PRO A 41 24.91 30.65 -44.38
CA PRO A 41 23.87 29.90 -43.69
C PRO A 41 23.48 30.58 -42.37
N ASP A 42 22.20 30.54 -42.04
CA ASP A 42 21.69 30.98 -40.74
C ASP A 42 21.85 29.87 -39.68
N GLN A 43 22.97 29.91 -38.96
CA GLN A 43 23.32 28.93 -37.92
C GLN A 43 22.34 28.88 -36.75
N SER A 44 21.46 29.89 -36.60
CA SER A 44 20.41 29.86 -35.57
C SER A 44 19.28 28.89 -35.90
N LYS A 45 19.09 28.55 -37.18
CA LYS A 45 18.04 27.62 -37.64
C LYS A 45 18.47 26.16 -37.65
N THR A 46 19.76 25.89 -37.89
CA THR A 46 20.33 24.55 -38.00
C THR A 46 20.86 24.01 -36.66
N GLY A 47 21.09 24.89 -35.68
CA GLY A 47 21.68 24.53 -34.39
C GLY A 47 23.13 24.03 -34.48
N GLY A 48 23.80 24.26 -35.63
CA GLY A 48 25.16 23.80 -35.91
C GLY A 48 25.31 22.30 -36.20
N MET A 49 24.22 21.56 -36.44
CA MET A 49 24.28 20.14 -36.79
C MET A 49 24.47 19.95 -38.31
N LYS A 50 25.43 19.11 -38.71
CA LYS A 50 25.67 18.76 -40.13
C LYS A 50 24.84 17.54 -40.52
N GLY A 51 23.78 17.73 -41.32
CA GLY A 51 22.98 16.63 -41.88
C GLY A 51 21.84 17.10 -42.78
N LEU A 52 21.74 16.51 -43.98
CA LEU A 52 20.67 16.77 -44.95
C LEU A 52 19.57 15.70 -44.86
N LYS A 53 18.32 16.15 -44.82
CA LYS A 53 17.12 15.30 -44.89
C LYS A 53 16.13 15.89 -45.89
N ILE A 54 15.36 15.01 -46.53
CA ILE A 54 14.22 15.40 -47.36
C ILE A 54 13.08 15.83 -46.43
N ILE A 55 12.48 16.98 -46.71
CA ILE A 55 11.31 17.51 -46.01
C ILE A 55 10.08 17.23 -46.89
N GLN A 56 9.14 16.44 -46.36
CA GLN A 56 7.93 16.04 -47.06
C GLN A 56 7.04 17.24 -47.39
N ASP A 57 6.57 17.33 -48.63
CA ASP A 57 5.54 18.28 -49.03
C ASP A 57 4.23 17.97 -48.32
N LEU A 58 3.64 18.97 -47.66
CA LEU A 58 2.38 18.85 -46.92
C LEU A 58 1.22 18.48 -47.85
N SER A 59 1.28 18.85 -49.12
CA SER A 59 0.27 18.53 -50.12
C SER A 59 0.61 17.26 -50.92
N TYR A 60 1.76 16.62 -50.64
CA TYR A 60 2.23 15.40 -51.32
C TYR A 60 2.14 15.53 -52.86
N HIS A 61 2.79 16.52 -53.45
CA HIS A 61 2.96 16.59 -54.91
C HIS A 61 4.17 15.75 -55.36
N ARG A 62 4.14 15.26 -56.62
CA ARG A 62 5.29 14.57 -57.22
C ARG A 62 6.50 15.49 -57.31
N TYR A 63 7.63 15.04 -56.77
CA TYR A 63 8.85 15.79 -56.59
C TYR A 63 8.68 17.10 -55.81
N GLY A 64 7.61 17.21 -55.01
CA GLY A 64 7.28 18.40 -54.23
C GLY A 64 8.13 18.57 -52.97
N ASN A 65 8.83 17.50 -52.55
CA ASN A 65 9.64 17.55 -51.35
C ASN A 65 10.81 18.51 -51.48
N THR A 66 11.18 19.12 -50.36
CA THR A 66 12.21 20.16 -50.30
C THR A 66 13.36 19.75 -49.38
N LEU A 67 14.40 20.58 -49.32
CA LEU A 67 15.53 20.42 -48.41
C LEU A 67 15.77 21.75 -47.70
N ASP A 68 16.32 21.71 -46.48
CA ASP A 68 16.75 22.92 -45.80
C ASP A 68 18.05 23.48 -46.42
N MET A 69 17.92 24.59 -47.14
CA MET A 69 19.03 25.22 -47.85
C MET A 69 20.12 25.76 -46.91
N ASP A 70 19.76 26.16 -45.68
CA ASP A 70 20.74 26.61 -44.69
C ASP A 70 21.65 25.43 -44.28
N SER A 71 21.06 24.25 -44.04
CA SER A 71 21.81 23.00 -43.79
C SER A 71 22.70 22.57 -44.97
N ALA A 72 22.25 22.77 -46.22
CA ALA A 72 23.06 22.48 -47.41
C ALA A 72 24.29 23.39 -47.51
N LEU A 73 24.12 24.69 -47.24
CA LEU A 73 25.18 25.70 -47.27
C LEU A 73 26.22 25.48 -46.17
N GLU A 74 25.83 24.96 -45.00
CA GLU A 74 26.78 24.56 -43.95
C GLU A 74 27.56 23.30 -44.28
N THR A 75 26.93 22.37 -45.01
CA THR A 75 27.50 21.05 -45.29
C THR A 75 28.46 21.09 -46.48
N PHE A 76 28.12 21.83 -47.54
CA PHE A 76 28.89 21.89 -48.78
C PHE A 76 29.45 23.30 -49.01
N VAL A 77 30.55 23.63 -48.34
CA VAL A 77 31.18 24.95 -48.40
C VAL A 77 32.27 24.98 -49.49
N PRO A 78 32.18 25.89 -50.49
CA PRO A 78 33.21 25.99 -51.51
C PRO A 78 34.51 26.57 -50.96
N HIS A 79 35.66 26.03 -51.38
CA HIS A 79 36.98 26.49 -50.96
C HIS A 79 37.33 27.90 -51.46
N SER A 80 36.70 28.37 -52.55
CA SER A 80 36.74 29.76 -53.00
C SER A 80 35.53 30.08 -53.90
N SER A 81 35.27 31.37 -54.18
CA SER A 81 34.14 31.81 -55.03
C SER A 81 34.38 31.60 -56.54
N THR A 82 35.38 30.83 -56.94
CA THR A 82 35.61 30.53 -58.36
C THR A 82 34.50 29.61 -58.89
N PRO A 83 34.04 29.78 -60.14
CA PRO A 83 32.97 28.96 -60.72
C PRO A 83 33.22 27.45 -60.61
N GLN A 84 34.48 27.01 -60.68
CA GLN A 84 34.88 25.61 -60.57
C GLN A 84 34.58 24.99 -59.19
N HIS A 85 34.92 25.68 -58.09
CA HIS A 85 34.64 25.17 -56.74
C HIS A 85 33.14 25.22 -56.39
N ILE A 86 32.38 26.18 -56.95
CA ILE A 86 30.92 26.21 -56.80
C ILE A 86 30.32 24.99 -57.52
N GLU A 87 30.80 24.67 -58.73
CA GLU A 87 30.37 23.49 -59.47
C GLU A 87 30.67 22.18 -58.72
N GLU A 88 31.84 22.07 -58.07
CA GLU A 88 32.19 20.92 -57.24
C GLU A 88 31.22 20.74 -56.07
N CYS A 89 30.87 21.82 -55.35
CA CYS A 89 29.89 21.75 -54.26
C CYS A 89 28.47 21.42 -54.77
N CYS A 90 28.05 21.98 -55.91
CA CYS A 90 26.80 21.60 -56.57
C CYS A 90 26.80 20.11 -56.96
N GLY A 91 27.93 19.58 -57.43
CA GLY A 91 28.11 18.17 -57.74
C GLY A 91 28.00 17.27 -56.51
N TRP A 92 28.59 17.66 -55.37
CA TRP A 92 28.45 16.93 -54.10
C TRP A 92 27.03 16.95 -53.56
N LEU A 93 26.34 18.09 -53.62
CA LEU A 93 24.93 18.18 -53.25
C LEU A 93 24.08 17.28 -54.16
N LYS A 94 24.30 17.32 -55.47
CA LYS A 94 23.59 16.47 -56.43
C LYS A 94 23.74 14.99 -56.08
N GLN A 95 24.97 14.52 -55.86
CA GLN A 95 25.23 13.13 -55.44
C GLN A 95 24.53 12.77 -54.12
N LYS A 96 24.51 13.69 -53.14
CA LYS A 96 23.84 13.43 -51.86
C LYS A 96 22.32 13.38 -52.01
N LEU A 97 21.73 14.26 -52.83
CA LEU A 97 20.29 14.27 -53.10
C LEU A 97 19.86 13.05 -53.92
N ASP A 98 20.67 12.62 -54.89
CA ASP A 98 20.44 11.36 -55.62
C ASP A 98 20.44 10.16 -54.66
N ALA A 99 21.38 10.13 -53.71
CA ALA A 99 21.43 9.08 -52.68
C ALA A 99 20.21 9.12 -51.73
N LEU A 100 19.74 10.31 -51.33
CA LEU A 100 18.54 10.44 -50.49
C LEU A 100 17.26 10.06 -51.28
N ASN A 101 17.18 10.41 -52.56
CA ASN A 101 16.07 9.98 -53.43
C ASN A 101 16.07 8.46 -53.62
N GLU A 102 17.24 7.84 -53.77
CA GLU A 102 17.38 6.38 -53.83
C GLU A 102 16.94 5.72 -52.51
N GLU A 103 17.26 6.32 -51.35
CA GLU A 103 16.76 5.85 -50.05
C GLU A 103 15.22 5.90 -49.99
N GLN A 104 14.60 6.99 -50.43
CA GLN A 104 13.13 7.09 -50.49
C GLN A 104 12.52 6.10 -51.48
N HIS A 105 13.19 5.86 -52.61
CA HIS A 105 12.79 4.83 -53.57
C HIS A 105 12.83 3.42 -52.94
N GLN A 106 13.89 3.10 -52.19
CA GLN A 106 14.01 1.84 -51.47
C GLN A 106 12.96 1.67 -50.37
N ILE A 107 12.65 2.73 -49.61
CA ILE A 107 11.56 2.72 -48.62
C ILE A 107 10.22 2.46 -49.30
N MET A 108 9.94 3.13 -50.43
CA MET A 108 8.74 2.90 -51.20
C MET A 108 8.68 1.48 -51.78
N HIS A 109 9.82 0.93 -52.21
CA HIS A 109 9.91 -0.47 -52.64
C HIS A 109 9.49 -1.44 -51.52
N GLN A 110 9.90 -1.19 -50.27
CA GLN A 110 9.43 -1.97 -49.11
C GLN A 110 7.92 -1.81 -48.89
N HIS A 111 7.37 -0.61 -49.11
CA HIS A 111 5.92 -0.39 -49.00
C HIS A 111 5.14 -1.10 -50.10
N HIS A 112 5.65 -1.09 -51.34
CA HIS A 112 5.11 -1.88 -52.46
C HIS A 112 5.13 -3.38 -52.17
N GLU A 113 6.24 -3.89 -51.60
CA GLU A 113 6.34 -5.28 -51.20
C GLU A 113 5.26 -5.64 -50.16
N GLN A 114 5.11 -4.81 -49.13
CA GLN A 114 4.08 -5.02 -48.11
C GLN A 114 2.67 -4.93 -48.70
N ALA A 115 2.39 -3.95 -49.57
CA ALA A 115 1.12 -3.84 -50.28
C ALA A 115 0.81 -5.07 -51.12
N ALA A 116 1.80 -5.58 -51.86
CA ALA A 116 1.64 -6.80 -52.64
C ALA A 116 1.39 -8.02 -51.75
N ASN A 117 2.06 -8.12 -50.59
CA ASN A 117 1.83 -9.17 -49.60
C ASN A 117 0.40 -9.13 -49.06
N CYS A 118 -0.07 -7.95 -48.63
CA CYS A 118 -1.42 -7.77 -48.09
C CYS A 118 -2.51 -8.03 -49.14
N ILE A 119 -2.35 -7.50 -50.37
CA ILE A 119 -3.30 -7.76 -51.47
C ILE A 119 -3.40 -9.26 -51.76
N VAL A 120 -2.27 -9.95 -51.89
CA VAL A 120 -2.27 -11.40 -52.14
C VAL A 120 -2.87 -12.16 -50.97
N GLY A 121 -2.55 -11.78 -49.73
CA GLY A 121 -3.13 -12.37 -48.53
C GLY A 121 -4.65 -12.25 -48.49
N ASN A 122 -5.18 -11.05 -48.74
CA ASN A 122 -6.62 -10.79 -48.78
C ASN A 122 -7.31 -11.56 -49.91
N VAL A 123 -6.73 -11.59 -51.12
CA VAL A 123 -7.29 -12.37 -52.24
C VAL A 123 -7.33 -13.86 -51.92
N VAL A 124 -6.25 -14.39 -51.32
CA VAL A 124 -6.21 -15.79 -50.89
C VAL A 124 -7.29 -16.05 -49.86
N TYR A 125 -7.44 -15.19 -48.85
CA TYR A 125 -8.49 -15.34 -47.85
C TYR A 125 -9.90 -15.25 -48.46
N GLU A 126 -10.21 -14.18 -49.20
CA GLU A 126 -11.56 -13.89 -49.70
C GLU A 126 -12.05 -14.87 -50.77
N HIS A 127 -11.15 -15.43 -51.59
CA HIS A 127 -11.54 -16.26 -52.73
C HIS A 127 -11.10 -17.72 -52.66
N LEU A 128 -10.02 -18.05 -51.92
CA LEU A 128 -9.38 -19.37 -52.01
C LEU A 128 -9.37 -20.14 -50.68
N ALA A 129 -9.17 -19.47 -49.55
CA ALA A 129 -8.99 -20.11 -48.26
C ALA A 129 -10.27 -20.82 -47.81
N ASP A 130 -10.12 -21.99 -47.19
CA ASP A 130 -11.27 -22.77 -46.75
C ASP A 130 -12.09 -22.08 -45.66
N HIS A 131 -11.42 -21.30 -44.82
CA HIS A 131 -11.99 -20.52 -43.72
C HIS A 131 -12.32 -19.07 -44.11
N GLY A 132 -12.25 -18.73 -45.40
CA GLY A 132 -12.62 -17.42 -45.91
C GLY A 132 -13.99 -17.41 -46.61
N PRO A 133 -14.50 -16.24 -47.03
CA PRO A 133 -15.86 -16.07 -47.54
C PRO A 133 -16.14 -16.71 -48.92
N LYS A 134 -15.11 -17.16 -49.65
CA LYS A 134 -15.22 -17.82 -50.97
C LYS A 134 -16.13 -17.05 -51.94
N LEU A 135 -15.84 -15.77 -52.16
CA LEU A 135 -16.67 -14.81 -52.93
C LEU A 135 -16.88 -15.15 -54.43
N GLY A 136 -16.34 -16.26 -54.91
CA GLY A 136 -16.49 -16.71 -56.29
C GLY A 136 -15.67 -15.88 -57.29
N PRO A 137 -16.05 -15.84 -58.58
CA PRO A 137 -15.30 -15.13 -59.63
C PRO A 137 -15.27 -13.61 -59.42
N VAL A 138 -14.12 -13.01 -59.70
CA VAL A 138 -13.92 -11.55 -59.64
C VAL A 138 -14.84 -10.83 -60.63
N ASN A 139 -15.60 -9.86 -60.12
CA ASN A 139 -16.53 -9.02 -60.91
C ASN A 139 -16.75 -7.66 -60.22
N LYS A 140 -17.61 -6.79 -60.76
CA LYS A 140 -17.84 -5.45 -60.16
C LYS A 140 -18.44 -5.50 -58.74
N LYS A 141 -19.23 -6.53 -58.42
CA LYS A 141 -19.81 -6.73 -57.08
C LYS A 141 -18.77 -7.31 -56.10
N ASN A 142 -17.94 -8.23 -56.58
CA ASN A 142 -16.87 -8.88 -55.81
C ASN A 142 -15.52 -8.57 -56.48
N PRO A 143 -14.96 -7.36 -56.28
CA PRO A 143 -13.70 -6.95 -56.90
C PRO A 143 -12.52 -7.77 -56.35
N LEU A 144 -11.37 -7.73 -57.04
CA LEU A 144 -10.17 -8.44 -56.61
C LEU A 144 -9.64 -7.93 -55.25
N VAL A 145 -9.87 -6.66 -54.94
CA VAL A 145 -9.51 -6.04 -53.67
C VAL A 145 -10.68 -5.16 -53.23
N THR A 146 -11.06 -5.27 -51.96
CA THR A 146 -12.06 -4.39 -51.34
C THR A 146 -11.70 -2.91 -51.56
N ARG A 147 -12.70 -2.06 -51.83
CA ARG A 147 -12.50 -0.63 -52.06
C ARG A 147 -12.12 0.04 -50.73
N TYR A 148 -11.05 0.84 -50.71
CA TYR A 148 -10.57 1.53 -49.49
C TYR A 148 -11.14 2.96 -49.34
N PHE A 149 -11.71 3.51 -50.41
CA PHE A 149 -12.21 4.88 -50.46
C PHE A 149 -13.51 4.97 -51.25
N THR A 150 -14.54 5.61 -50.70
CA THR A 150 -15.75 5.98 -51.46
C THR A 150 -15.58 7.38 -52.04
N PHE A 151 -15.96 7.55 -53.31
CA PHE A 151 -15.99 8.83 -53.99
C PHE A 151 -17.16 8.88 -55.00
N PRO A 152 -17.72 10.06 -55.30
CA PRO A 152 -18.96 10.21 -56.07
C PRO A 152 -18.76 10.20 -57.61
N TYR A 153 -17.58 9.81 -58.08
CA TYR A 153 -17.20 9.84 -59.51
C TYR A 153 -17.35 8.45 -60.16
N GLU A 154 -17.58 8.40 -61.46
CA GLU A 154 -17.57 7.16 -62.25
C GLU A 154 -16.16 6.54 -62.32
N ASP A 155 -16.07 5.25 -62.67
CA ASP A 155 -14.79 4.56 -62.88
C ASP A 155 -13.98 5.30 -63.96
N MET A 156 -12.75 5.69 -63.63
CA MET A 156 -11.87 6.49 -64.49
C MET A 156 -10.65 5.66 -64.95
N THR A 157 -10.05 6.07 -66.06
CA THR A 157 -8.71 5.59 -66.45
C THR A 157 -7.65 6.19 -65.53
N LEU A 158 -6.50 5.52 -65.38
CA LEU A 158 -5.41 6.02 -64.52
C LEU A 158 -4.97 7.45 -64.91
N GLU A 159 -4.96 7.78 -66.21
CA GLU A 159 -4.64 9.13 -66.70
C GLU A 159 -5.64 10.18 -66.20
N GLN A 160 -6.93 9.85 -66.16
CA GLN A 160 -7.99 10.71 -65.62
C GLN A 160 -7.90 10.82 -64.10
N GLU A 161 -7.55 9.74 -63.40
CA GLU A 161 -7.32 9.76 -61.94
C GLU A 161 -6.12 10.64 -61.57
N LEU A 162 -5.03 10.56 -62.32
CA LEU A 162 -3.84 11.39 -62.11
C LEU A 162 -4.13 12.88 -62.31
N GLN A 163 -5.02 13.25 -63.25
CA GLN A 163 -5.48 14.64 -63.45
C GLN A 163 -6.33 15.18 -62.30
N LEU A 164 -6.93 14.31 -61.48
CA LEU A 164 -7.69 14.73 -60.31
C LEU A 164 -6.79 15.17 -59.16
N LEU A 165 -5.54 14.69 -59.09
CA LEU A 165 -4.61 15.04 -58.01
C LEU A 165 -4.39 16.56 -57.90
N ASP A 166 -4.46 17.28 -59.02
CA ASP A 166 -4.31 18.74 -59.08
C ASP A 166 -5.64 19.51 -58.86
N GLN A 167 -6.72 18.83 -58.42
CA GLN A 167 -8.06 19.41 -58.22
C GLN A 167 -8.54 19.22 -56.77
N PRO A 168 -8.13 20.09 -55.82
CA PRO A 168 -8.47 19.97 -54.38
C PRO A 168 -9.96 19.85 -54.08
N ASP A 169 -10.79 20.62 -54.81
CA ASP A 169 -12.25 20.61 -54.66
C ASP A 169 -12.89 19.27 -55.04
N LYS A 170 -12.18 18.43 -55.80
CA LYS A 170 -12.63 17.09 -56.16
C LYS A 170 -12.01 16.01 -55.28
N THR A 171 -10.73 16.15 -54.91
CA THR A 171 -10.03 15.16 -54.10
C THR A 171 -10.55 15.10 -52.65
N CYS A 172 -11.13 16.19 -52.14
CA CYS A 172 -11.76 16.20 -50.81
C CYS A 172 -12.97 15.26 -50.66
N HIS A 173 -13.51 14.74 -51.77
CA HIS A 173 -14.63 13.79 -51.77
C HIS A 173 -14.20 12.30 -51.74
N PHE A 174 -12.89 12.02 -51.67
CA PHE A 174 -12.39 10.67 -51.46
C PHE A 174 -12.40 10.35 -49.95
N LEU A 175 -13.43 9.65 -49.52
CA LEU A 175 -13.65 9.34 -48.11
C LEU A 175 -13.09 7.96 -47.79
N ALA A 176 -12.12 7.91 -46.87
CA ALA A 176 -11.50 6.66 -46.43
C ALA A 176 -12.48 5.76 -45.69
N HIS A 177 -12.43 4.47 -46.00
CA HIS A 177 -13.17 3.45 -45.25
C HIS A 177 -12.49 3.14 -43.93
N ASN A 178 -13.27 2.70 -42.94
CA ASN A 178 -12.75 2.22 -41.67
C ASN A 178 -12.40 0.73 -41.75
N GLY A 179 -11.86 0.20 -40.66
CA GLY A 179 -11.46 -1.20 -40.55
C GLY A 179 -10.61 -1.41 -39.32
N TRP A 180 -9.80 -2.46 -39.34
CA TRP A 180 -8.82 -2.77 -38.30
C TRP A 180 -7.50 -3.27 -38.90
N VAL A 181 -6.43 -3.18 -38.11
CA VAL A 181 -5.08 -3.56 -38.54
C VAL A 181 -4.57 -4.67 -37.62
N MET A 182 -4.10 -5.77 -38.21
CA MET A 182 -3.60 -6.92 -37.45
C MET A 182 -2.39 -6.52 -36.59
N GLY A 183 -2.51 -6.65 -35.26
CA GLY A 183 -1.42 -6.43 -34.31
C GLY A 183 -0.98 -4.97 -34.13
N ASP A 184 -1.79 -3.99 -34.56
CA ASP A 184 -1.49 -2.57 -34.37
C ASP A 184 -1.91 -2.06 -32.99
N ASP A 185 -1.37 -0.90 -32.59
CA ASP A 185 -1.82 -0.19 -31.39
C ASP A 185 -3.23 0.39 -31.62
N PRO A 186 -4.27 -0.08 -30.91
CA PRO A 186 -5.63 0.38 -31.13
C PRO A 186 -5.83 1.86 -30.79
N LEU A 187 -4.93 2.45 -29.98
CA LEU A 187 -4.95 3.88 -29.65
C LEU A 187 -4.46 4.76 -30.80
N ARG A 188 -3.72 4.18 -31.75
CA ARG A 188 -3.19 4.90 -32.90
C ARG A 188 -4.25 4.96 -33.98
N ASN A 189 -4.68 6.17 -34.32
CA ASN A 189 -5.53 6.36 -35.48
C ASN A 189 -4.74 6.13 -36.77
N PHE A 190 -4.90 4.96 -37.37
CA PHE A 190 -4.21 4.57 -38.61
C PHE A 190 -4.54 5.43 -39.84
N ALA A 191 -5.50 6.35 -39.75
CA ALA A 191 -5.83 7.32 -40.80
C ALA A 191 -5.15 8.69 -40.61
N GLU A 192 -4.43 8.90 -39.51
CA GLU A 192 -3.72 10.16 -39.26
C GLU A 192 -2.44 10.30 -40.11
N PRO A 193 -2.00 11.56 -40.36
CA PRO A 193 -0.71 11.81 -41.02
C PRO A 193 0.44 11.07 -40.34
N GLY A 194 1.29 10.43 -41.13
CA GLY A 194 2.42 9.60 -40.65
C GLY A 194 2.11 8.10 -40.57
N SER A 195 0.84 7.69 -40.69
CA SER A 195 0.47 6.29 -40.90
C SER A 195 0.58 5.89 -42.38
N ASN A 196 1.13 4.70 -42.64
CA ASN A 196 1.25 4.14 -43.98
C ASN A 196 0.27 2.99 -44.24
N VAL A 197 -0.70 2.76 -43.34
CA VAL A 197 -1.61 1.59 -43.38
C VAL A 197 -2.40 1.50 -44.68
N TYR A 198 -2.98 2.62 -45.16
CA TYR A 198 -3.72 2.65 -46.43
C TYR A 198 -2.80 2.43 -47.64
N LEU A 199 -1.59 3.00 -47.61
CA LEU A 199 -0.59 2.88 -48.67
C LEU A 199 -0.09 1.43 -48.79
N ARG A 200 0.23 0.82 -47.65
CA ARG A 200 0.73 -0.57 -47.54
C ARG A 200 -0.38 -1.62 -47.58
N ARG A 201 -1.64 -1.21 -47.69
CA ARG A 201 -2.83 -2.09 -47.71
C ARG A 201 -2.95 -2.98 -46.47
N GLU A 202 -2.44 -2.52 -45.33
CA GLU A 202 -2.43 -3.26 -44.06
C GLU A 202 -3.82 -3.28 -43.38
N LEU A 203 -4.73 -2.40 -43.79
CA LEU A 203 -6.09 -2.35 -43.26
C LEU A 203 -6.93 -3.52 -43.79
N VAL A 204 -7.53 -4.27 -42.87
CA VAL A 204 -8.69 -5.13 -43.15
C VAL A 204 -9.91 -4.20 -43.25
N CYS A 205 -10.23 -3.82 -44.47
CA CYS A 205 -11.15 -2.72 -44.79
C CYS A 205 -12.61 -3.15 -44.74
N TRP A 206 -13.46 -2.34 -44.09
CA TRP A 206 -14.92 -2.50 -44.13
C TRP A 206 -15.49 -1.68 -45.28
N GLY A 207 -15.73 -2.35 -46.41
CA GLY A 207 -16.16 -1.73 -47.68
C GLY A 207 -17.50 -0.97 -47.64
N ASP A 208 -18.25 -1.11 -46.54
CA ASP A 208 -19.56 -0.50 -46.30
C ASP A 208 -19.50 0.75 -45.40
N SER A 209 -18.35 1.01 -44.76
CA SER A 209 -18.26 1.95 -43.63
C SER A 209 -17.18 3.01 -43.84
N VAL A 210 -17.60 4.28 -43.92
CA VAL A 210 -16.68 5.43 -43.99
C VAL A 210 -16.18 5.81 -42.59
N LYS A 211 -14.86 6.03 -42.45
CA LYS A 211 -14.26 6.47 -41.19
C LYS A 211 -14.58 7.93 -40.91
N LEU A 212 -15.11 8.22 -39.73
CA LEU A 212 -15.47 9.58 -39.30
C LEU A 212 -14.24 10.32 -38.72
N ARG A 213 -13.88 11.45 -39.32
CA ARG A 213 -12.74 12.28 -38.88
C ARG A 213 -13.20 13.39 -37.92
N TYR A 214 -13.15 13.10 -36.62
CA TYR A 214 -13.53 14.07 -35.57
C TYR A 214 -12.51 15.18 -35.36
N GLY A 215 -11.22 14.93 -35.56
CA GLY A 215 -10.14 15.85 -35.22
C GLY A 215 -9.86 15.90 -33.71
N ASN A 216 -9.17 16.95 -33.27
CA ASN A 216 -8.82 17.20 -31.88
C ASN A 216 -10.01 17.77 -31.09
N GLY A 217 -10.94 18.46 -31.77
CA GLY A 217 -12.11 19.06 -31.13
C GLY A 217 -13.24 19.39 -32.11
N PRO A 218 -14.37 19.93 -31.60
CA PRO A 218 -15.52 20.30 -32.41
C PRO A 218 -15.21 21.25 -33.56
N GLU A 219 -14.22 22.11 -33.41
CA GLU A 219 -13.77 23.09 -34.41
C GLU A 219 -13.23 22.46 -35.70
N ASP A 220 -12.66 21.25 -35.64
CA ASP A 220 -12.08 20.57 -36.80
C ASP A 220 -13.13 19.98 -37.73
N CYS A 221 -14.32 19.64 -37.19
CA CYS A 221 -15.46 19.15 -37.95
C CYS A 221 -16.80 19.48 -37.25
N PRO A 222 -17.24 20.75 -37.23
CA PRO A 222 -18.36 21.19 -36.39
C PRO A 222 -19.67 20.46 -36.65
N TYR A 223 -19.96 20.15 -37.91
CA TYR A 223 -21.15 19.42 -38.30
C TYR A 223 -21.17 18.00 -37.70
N LEU A 224 -20.08 17.25 -37.84
CA LEU A 224 -19.99 15.87 -37.36
C LEU A 224 -20.22 15.79 -35.85
N TRP A 225 -19.53 16.66 -35.10
CA TRP A 225 -19.68 16.72 -33.65
C TRP A 225 -21.11 17.08 -33.22
N ALA A 226 -21.72 18.08 -33.86
CA ALA A 226 -23.11 18.47 -33.56
C ALA A 226 -24.10 17.35 -33.90
N HIS A 227 -23.92 16.70 -35.04
CA HIS A 227 -24.75 15.58 -35.48
C HIS A 227 -24.67 14.39 -34.53
N MET A 228 -23.45 13.98 -34.17
CA MET A 228 -23.20 12.83 -33.30
C MET A 228 -23.61 13.11 -31.86
N LYS A 229 -23.41 14.33 -31.37
CA LYS A 229 -23.98 14.75 -30.07
C LYS A 229 -25.50 14.60 -30.08
N LYS A 230 -26.17 15.08 -31.13
CA LYS A 230 -27.64 14.98 -31.22
C LYS A 230 -28.12 13.53 -31.30
N TYR A 231 -27.44 12.70 -32.08
CA TYR A 231 -27.67 11.26 -32.14
C TYR A 231 -27.55 10.64 -30.75
N THR A 232 -26.46 10.91 -30.03
CA THR A 232 -26.21 10.37 -28.70
C THR A 232 -27.26 10.82 -27.68
N GLU A 233 -27.68 12.09 -27.70
CA GLU A 233 -28.78 12.60 -26.88
C GLU A 233 -30.11 11.88 -27.17
N ILE A 234 -30.42 11.63 -28.45
CA ILE A 234 -31.63 10.89 -28.85
C ILE A 234 -31.54 9.45 -28.32
N THR A 235 -30.41 8.77 -28.51
CA THR A 235 -30.19 7.42 -28.00
C THR A 235 -30.37 7.37 -26.48
N ALA A 236 -29.72 8.26 -25.74
CA ALA A 236 -29.84 8.34 -24.28
C ALA A 236 -31.26 8.71 -23.81
N LYS A 237 -32.05 9.40 -24.64
CA LYS A 237 -33.46 9.69 -24.33
C LYS A 237 -34.32 8.43 -24.33
N TYR A 238 -34.04 7.46 -25.19
CA TYR A 238 -34.87 6.26 -25.35
C TYR A 238 -34.31 5.03 -24.62
N PHE A 239 -32.99 4.84 -24.54
CA PHE A 239 -32.38 3.61 -24.04
C PHE A 239 -31.73 3.77 -22.65
N ASN A 240 -31.86 2.75 -21.80
CA ASN A 240 -31.27 2.70 -20.45
C ASN A 240 -29.76 2.51 -20.45
N GLY A 241 -29.20 2.08 -21.57
CA GLY A 241 -27.77 1.92 -21.72
C GLY A 241 -27.34 1.93 -23.17
N VAL A 242 -26.03 1.95 -23.37
CA VAL A 242 -25.37 1.91 -24.68
C VAL A 242 -24.27 0.86 -24.70
N ARG A 243 -24.12 0.19 -25.84
CA ARG A 243 -22.97 -0.68 -26.16
C ARG A 243 -21.99 0.11 -27.01
N LEU A 244 -20.77 0.26 -26.54
CA LEU A 244 -19.66 0.83 -27.29
C LEU A 244 -18.97 -0.30 -28.05
N ASP A 245 -19.30 -0.38 -29.33
CA ASP A 245 -18.64 -1.27 -30.27
C ASP A 245 -17.21 -0.80 -30.53
N ASN A 246 -16.24 -1.73 -30.56
CA ASN A 246 -14.84 -1.42 -30.85
C ASN A 246 -14.30 -0.19 -30.10
N CYS A 247 -14.63 -0.09 -28.80
CA CYS A 247 -14.39 1.11 -27.99
C CYS A 247 -12.92 1.55 -27.97
N HIS A 248 -12.01 0.57 -28.00
CA HIS A 248 -10.56 0.76 -28.02
C HIS A 248 -10.06 1.55 -29.25
N SER A 249 -10.79 1.51 -30.37
CA SER A 249 -10.48 2.22 -31.60
C SER A 249 -11.16 3.60 -31.72
N THR A 250 -11.95 3.99 -30.71
CA THR A 250 -12.58 5.31 -30.65
C THR A 250 -11.67 6.27 -29.88
N PRO A 251 -11.30 7.43 -30.45
CA PRO A 251 -10.51 8.42 -29.73
C PRO A 251 -11.17 8.83 -28.41
N LEU A 252 -10.39 8.81 -27.34
CA LEU A 252 -10.91 8.87 -25.99
C LEU A 252 -11.69 10.17 -25.71
N HIS A 253 -11.20 11.31 -26.22
CA HIS A 253 -11.85 12.61 -26.08
C HIS A 253 -13.21 12.68 -26.79
N VAL A 254 -13.37 11.93 -27.89
CA VAL A 254 -14.65 11.84 -28.61
C VAL A 254 -15.63 11.02 -27.78
N ALA A 255 -15.22 9.84 -27.31
CA ALA A 255 -16.07 8.98 -26.50
C ALA A 255 -16.51 9.67 -25.20
N GLU A 256 -15.59 10.36 -24.51
CA GLU A 256 -15.91 11.15 -23.31
C GLU A 256 -17.00 12.18 -23.59
N ALA A 257 -16.80 13.04 -24.59
CA ALA A 257 -17.76 14.10 -24.90
C ALA A 257 -19.15 13.56 -25.28
N MET A 258 -19.22 12.44 -26.01
CA MET A 258 -20.49 11.82 -26.37
C MET A 258 -21.17 11.19 -25.15
N LEU A 259 -20.44 10.48 -24.29
CA LEU A 259 -21.00 9.90 -23.08
C LEU A 259 -21.42 10.97 -22.06
N ASP A 260 -20.71 12.08 -21.96
CA ASP A 260 -21.10 13.22 -21.12
C ASP A 260 -22.40 13.85 -21.62
N ALA A 261 -22.57 13.98 -22.94
CA ALA A 261 -23.84 14.41 -23.53
C ALA A 261 -24.97 13.41 -23.24
N ALA A 262 -24.69 12.11 -23.33
CA ALA A 262 -25.63 11.05 -23.01
C ALA A 262 -26.06 11.11 -21.53
N ARG A 263 -25.09 11.24 -20.61
CA ARG A 263 -25.33 11.30 -19.15
C ARG A 263 -26.02 12.58 -18.71
N SER A 264 -25.83 13.68 -19.45
CA SER A 264 -26.61 14.91 -19.25
C SER A 264 -28.10 14.71 -19.52
N VAL A 265 -28.46 13.79 -20.44
CA VAL A 265 -29.85 13.40 -20.71
C VAL A 265 -30.31 12.30 -19.74
N ARG A 266 -29.44 11.33 -19.42
CA ARG A 266 -29.73 10.20 -18.54
C ARG A 266 -28.60 9.96 -17.52
N PRO A 267 -28.70 10.51 -16.29
CA PRO A 267 -27.62 10.39 -15.30
C PRO A 267 -27.27 8.95 -14.91
N ASP A 268 -28.24 8.02 -14.97
CA ASP A 268 -28.12 6.61 -14.63
C ASP A 268 -27.82 5.71 -15.86
N LEU A 269 -27.26 6.27 -16.93
CA LEU A 269 -26.93 5.53 -18.15
C LEU A 269 -25.95 4.38 -17.86
N TYR A 270 -26.36 3.15 -18.19
CA TYR A 270 -25.52 1.96 -18.15
C TYR A 270 -24.68 1.85 -19.41
N VAL A 271 -23.36 1.73 -19.28
CA VAL A 271 -22.44 1.69 -20.43
C VAL A 271 -21.73 0.34 -20.45
N ILE A 272 -21.89 -0.40 -21.55
CA ILE A 272 -21.11 -1.61 -21.81
C ILE A 272 -20.14 -1.36 -22.96
N ALA A 273 -18.93 -1.89 -22.87
CA ALA A 273 -17.92 -1.68 -23.91
C ALA A 273 -17.27 -3.01 -24.32
N GLU A 274 -17.15 -3.16 -25.64
CA GLU A 274 -16.22 -4.12 -26.23
C GLU A 274 -14.83 -3.47 -26.26
N LEU A 275 -13.95 -3.94 -25.38
CA LEU A 275 -12.66 -3.32 -25.10
C LEU A 275 -11.59 -4.40 -24.93
N PHE A 276 -10.70 -4.47 -25.91
CA PHE A 276 -9.63 -5.45 -26.01
C PHE A 276 -8.31 -4.76 -26.37
N THR A 277 -7.73 -4.05 -25.41
CA THR A 277 -6.49 -3.30 -25.67
C THR A 277 -5.22 -4.16 -25.54
N GLY A 278 -5.37 -5.43 -25.16
CA GLY A 278 -4.25 -6.32 -24.82
C GLY A 278 -3.56 -5.97 -23.49
N SER A 279 -4.01 -4.93 -22.79
CA SER A 279 -3.44 -4.46 -21.52
C SER A 279 -4.53 -4.02 -20.55
N GLU A 280 -4.64 -4.70 -19.41
CA GLU A 280 -5.59 -4.31 -18.35
C GLU A 280 -5.34 -2.89 -17.83
N LEU A 281 -4.09 -2.41 -17.88
CA LEU A 281 -3.77 -1.03 -17.51
C LEU A 281 -4.42 -0.03 -18.48
N VAL A 282 -4.38 -0.32 -19.78
CA VAL A 282 -5.00 0.54 -20.79
C VAL A 282 -6.53 0.43 -20.70
N ASP A 283 -7.08 -0.78 -20.50
CA ASP A 283 -8.52 -0.96 -20.26
C ASP A 283 -9.01 -0.08 -19.10
N ASN A 284 -8.24 -0.02 -18.00
CA ASN A 284 -8.57 0.80 -16.84
C ASN A 284 -8.58 2.30 -17.15
N VAL A 285 -7.74 2.78 -18.08
CA VAL A 285 -7.79 4.19 -18.53
C VAL A 285 -9.15 4.49 -19.17
N PHE A 286 -9.62 3.64 -20.09
CA PHE A 286 -10.93 3.79 -20.72
C PHE A 286 -12.06 3.69 -19.70
N VAL A 287 -12.04 2.67 -18.83
CA VAL A 287 -13.10 2.47 -17.83
C VAL A 287 -13.24 3.69 -16.92
N ASN A 288 -12.13 4.21 -16.41
CA ASN A 288 -12.14 5.35 -15.49
C ASN A 288 -12.52 6.66 -16.17
N ARG A 289 -12.04 6.90 -17.39
CA ARG A 289 -12.28 8.15 -18.12
C ARG A 289 -13.69 8.21 -18.72
N LEU A 290 -14.17 7.10 -19.28
CA LEU A 290 -15.50 7.01 -19.92
C LEU A 290 -16.62 6.66 -18.93
N GLY A 291 -16.28 6.25 -17.71
CA GLY A 291 -17.24 5.74 -16.73
C GLY A 291 -17.93 4.47 -17.21
N ILE A 292 -17.22 3.56 -17.88
CA ILE A 292 -17.79 2.31 -18.38
C ILE A 292 -18.31 1.48 -17.20
N SER A 293 -19.56 1.04 -17.29
CA SER A 293 -20.21 0.26 -16.23
C SER A 293 -19.82 -1.21 -16.29
N SER A 294 -19.67 -1.79 -17.48
CA SER A 294 -19.19 -3.18 -17.61
C SER A 294 -18.42 -3.43 -18.91
N LEU A 295 -17.43 -4.31 -18.85
CA LEU A 295 -16.71 -4.79 -20.02
C LEU A 295 -17.33 -6.07 -20.54
N VAL A 296 -17.47 -6.18 -21.86
CA VAL A 296 -17.93 -7.42 -22.51
C VAL A 296 -16.86 -8.51 -22.32
N ARG A 297 -17.31 -9.70 -21.91
CA ARG A 297 -16.50 -10.92 -21.81
C ARG A 297 -17.25 -12.04 -22.52
N GLU A 298 -16.54 -12.92 -23.20
CA GLU A 298 -17.16 -13.89 -24.12
C GLU A 298 -16.85 -15.32 -23.70
N ALA A 299 -17.86 -16.14 -23.45
CA ALA A 299 -17.66 -17.55 -23.11
C ALA A 299 -17.12 -18.35 -24.30
N MET A 300 -17.42 -17.92 -25.53
CA MET A 300 -16.87 -18.50 -26.77
C MET A 300 -15.36 -18.31 -26.94
N SER A 301 -14.73 -17.38 -26.20
CA SER A 301 -13.27 -17.23 -26.20
C SER A 301 -12.54 -18.39 -25.50
N ALA A 302 -13.25 -19.20 -24.72
CA ALA A 302 -12.70 -20.39 -24.10
C ALA A 302 -12.54 -21.51 -25.13
N GLY A 303 -11.32 -22.06 -25.21
CA GLY A 303 -11.00 -23.21 -26.07
C GLY A 303 -11.45 -24.56 -25.49
N ASP A 304 -11.61 -24.64 -24.18
CA ASP A 304 -12.08 -25.84 -23.46
C ASP A 304 -12.88 -25.46 -22.19
N SER A 305 -13.39 -26.49 -21.51
CA SER A 305 -14.21 -26.33 -20.30
C SER A 305 -13.44 -25.67 -19.14
N HIS A 306 -12.14 -25.94 -19.04
CA HIS A 306 -11.27 -25.40 -18.00
C HIS A 306 -11.06 -23.89 -18.18
N GLU A 307 -10.78 -23.44 -19.40
CA GLU A 307 -10.65 -22.01 -19.70
C GLU A 307 -11.96 -21.26 -19.46
N GLN A 308 -13.12 -21.85 -19.78
CA GLN A 308 -14.40 -21.23 -19.45
C GLN A 308 -14.59 -21.15 -17.92
N GLY A 309 -14.22 -22.20 -17.18
CA GLY A 309 -14.20 -22.21 -15.72
C GLY A 309 -13.29 -21.10 -15.14
N ARG A 310 -12.12 -20.88 -15.73
CA ARG A 310 -11.20 -19.79 -15.35
C ARG A 310 -11.82 -18.41 -15.55
N LEU A 311 -12.55 -18.20 -16.66
CA LEU A 311 -13.28 -16.94 -16.90
C LEU A 311 -14.38 -16.74 -15.85
N VAL A 312 -15.14 -17.79 -15.51
CA VAL A 312 -16.13 -17.75 -14.42
C VAL A 312 -15.47 -17.43 -13.08
N HIS A 313 -14.36 -18.07 -12.73
CA HIS A 313 -13.64 -17.78 -11.48
C HIS A 313 -13.17 -16.32 -11.43
N ARG A 314 -12.66 -15.80 -12.54
CA ARG A 314 -12.11 -14.44 -12.62
C ARG A 314 -13.18 -13.34 -12.52
N TYR A 315 -14.32 -13.52 -13.18
CA TYR A 315 -15.37 -12.51 -13.28
C TYR A 315 -16.61 -12.80 -12.42
N GLY A 316 -16.64 -13.97 -11.78
CA GLY A 316 -17.82 -14.51 -11.10
C GLY A 316 -18.03 -14.03 -9.67
N GLY A 317 -17.17 -13.18 -9.10
CA GLY A 317 -17.40 -12.57 -7.79
C GLY A 317 -16.28 -12.84 -6.79
N GLU A 318 -16.60 -12.72 -5.50
CA GLU A 318 -15.62 -12.94 -4.43
C GLU A 318 -15.36 -14.45 -4.21
N PRO A 319 -14.17 -14.88 -3.80
CA PRO A 319 -13.95 -16.27 -3.39
C PRO A 319 -14.87 -16.71 -2.24
N VAL A 320 -15.29 -17.98 -2.24
CA VAL A 320 -16.02 -18.58 -1.10
C VAL A 320 -15.17 -18.49 0.17
N GLY A 321 -15.75 -17.98 1.25
CA GLY A 321 -15.04 -17.74 2.51
C GLY A 321 -14.22 -16.45 2.54
N ALA A 322 -14.47 -15.52 1.61
CA ALA A 322 -13.85 -14.19 1.63
C ALA A 322 -14.06 -13.46 2.96
N PHE A 323 -13.09 -12.63 3.33
CA PHE A 323 -13.14 -11.85 4.56
C PHE A 323 -14.25 -10.81 4.54
N VAL A 324 -14.86 -10.59 5.71
CA VAL A 324 -15.97 -9.64 5.84
C VAL A 324 -15.42 -8.20 5.81
N GLN A 325 -15.57 -7.55 4.67
CA GLN A 325 -15.10 -6.18 4.47
C GLN A 325 -15.76 -5.18 5.45
N PRO A 326 -15.03 -4.15 5.93
CA PRO A 326 -15.60 -3.12 6.80
C PRO A 326 -16.53 -2.19 6.00
N SER A 327 -17.56 -1.64 6.65
CA SER A 327 -18.53 -0.73 6.00
C SER A 327 -17.90 0.58 5.54
N LEU A 328 -16.83 1.01 6.22
CA LEU A 328 -16.00 2.13 5.83
C LEU A 328 -14.63 1.57 5.44
N ARG A 329 -14.23 1.78 4.19
CA ARG A 329 -12.91 1.43 3.67
C ARG A 329 -12.41 2.52 2.72
N PRO A 330 -11.09 2.67 2.56
CA PRO A 330 -10.54 3.46 1.46
C PRO A 330 -11.10 2.97 0.12
N LEU A 331 -11.25 3.88 -0.83
CA LEU A 331 -11.57 3.51 -2.21
C LEU A 331 -10.37 2.74 -2.77
N VAL A 332 -10.56 1.46 -3.06
CA VAL A 332 -9.53 0.56 -3.58
C VAL A 332 -9.84 0.20 -5.04
N PRO A 333 -8.81 0.03 -5.90
CA PRO A 333 -9.01 -0.50 -7.24
C PRO A 333 -9.66 -1.88 -7.21
N SER A 334 -10.53 -2.16 -8.17
CA SER A 334 -11.14 -3.48 -8.36
C SER A 334 -11.16 -3.84 -9.84
N ILE A 335 -11.35 -5.12 -10.15
CA ILE A 335 -11.56 -5.58 -11.53
C ILE A 335 -12.83 -4.89 -12.07
N ALA A 336 -12.77 -4.40 -13.31
CA ALA A 336 -13.94 -3.84 -13.98
C ALA A 336 -15.08 -4.87 -14.03
N HIS A 337 -16.30 -4.43 -13.75
CA HIS A 337 -17.46 -5.31 -13.79
C HIS A 337 -17.59 -5.95 -15.18
N ALA A 338 -17.98 -7.22 -15.25
CA ALA A 338 -18.16 -7.94 -16.50
C ALA A 338 -19.64 -7.99 -16.92
N MET A 339 -19.87 -7.90 -18.23
CA MET A 339 -21.06 -8.44 -18.89
C MET A 339 -20.62 -9.70 -19.63
N PHE A 340 -20.86 -10.85 -19.02
CA PHE A 340 -20.39 -12.14 -19.50
C PHE A 340 -21.41 -12.75 -20.46
N LEU A 341 -21.10 -12.70 -21.75
CA LEU A 341 -21.97 -13.19 -22.80
C LEU A 341 -21.67 -14.65 -23.12
N ASP A 342 -22.72 -15.47 -23.24
CA ASP A 342 -22.58 -16.85 -23.69
C ASP A 342 -22.01 -16.87 -25.11
N VAL A 343 -22.58 -16.03 -25.96
CA VAL A 343 -22.16 -15.80 -27.33
C VAL A 343 -22.51 -14.37 -27.76
N THR A 344 -21.56 -13.69 -28.39
CA THR A 344 -21.77 -12.39 -29.01
C THR A 344 -22.30 -12.55 -30.44
N HIS A 345 -22.67 -11.46 -31.09
CA HIS A 345 -23.15 -11.52 -32.46
C HIS A 345 -22.02 -11.71 -33.48
N ASP A 346 -20.77 -11.49 -33.05
CA ASP A 346 -19.56 -11.65 -33.88
C ASP A 346 -18.89 -13.01 -33.70
N ASN A 347 -19.26 -13.76 -32.66
CA ASN A 347 -18.73 -15.09 -32.44
C ASN A 347 -19.20 -16.08 -33.51
N GLU A 348 -18.29 -16.95 -33.96
CA GLU A 348 -18.62 -18.07 -34.83
C GLU A 348 -19.71 -18.96 -34.22
N CYS A 349 -20.45 -19.68 -35.09
CA CYS A 349 -21.56 -20.52 -34.66
C CYS A 349 -21.11 -21.57 -33.62
N PRO A 350 -21.66 -21.54 -32.37
CA PRO A 350 -21.23 -22.45 -31.31
C PRO A 350 -21.41 -23.93 -31.66
N ILE A 351 -22.40 -24.26 -32.49
CA ILE A 351 -22.68 -25.64 -32.93
C ILE A 351 -21.58 -26.15 -33.85
N GLN A 352 -20.99 -25.28 -34.67
CA GLN A 352 -19.91 -25.63 -35.61
C GLN A 352 -18.57 -25.75 -34.89
N LEU A 353 -18.30 -24.84 -33.95
CA LEU A 353 -17.07 -24.84 -33.17
C LEU A 353 -17.03 -25.92 -32.09
N ARG A 354 -18.18 -26.21 -31.48
CA ARG A 354 -18.32 -27.13 -30.35
C ARG A 354 -19.30 -28.25 -30.67
N SER A 355 -20.52 -28.13 -30.15
CA SER A 355 -21.62 -29.07 -30.32
C SER A 355 -22.92 -28.36 -29.96
N ALA A 356 -24.03 -28.75 -30.58
CA ALA A 356 -25.38 -28.30 -30.17
C ALA A 356 -25.68 -28.62 -28.71
N LEU A 357 -25.04 -29.66 -28.15
CA LEU A 357 -25.22 -30.05 -26.75
C LEU A 357 -24.54 -29.09 -25.76
N ASP A 358 -23.54 -28.31 -26.17
CA ASP A 358 -22.74 -27.46 -25.26
C ASP A 358 -23.47 -26.20 -24.80
N SER A 359 -24.43 -25.72 -25.58
CA SER A 359 -25.07 -24.41 -25.36
C SER A 359 -25.72 -24.29 -23.96
N LEU A 360 -26.31 -25.39 -23.48
CA LEU A 360 -26.95 -25.45 -22.15
C LEU A 360 -25.92 -25.43 -21.00
N PRO A 361 -24.95 -26.37 -20.90
CA PRO A 361 -23.94 -26.33 -19.83
C PRO A 361 -23.06 -25.09 -19.88
N SER A 362 -22.69 -24.60 -21.07
CA SER A 362 -21.94 -23.34 -21.19
C SER A 362 -22.76 -22.15 -20.64
N SER A 363 -24.06 -22.09 -20.96
CA SER A 363 -24.97 -21.08 -20.38
C SER A 363 -25.10 -21.18 -18.87
N ALA A 364 -25.10 -22.40 -18.32
CA ALA A 364 -25.21 -22.59 -16.88
C ALA A 364 -23.96 -22.06 -16.16
N MET A 365 -22.76 -22.32 -16.70
CA MET A 365 -21.51 -21.78 -16.17
C MET A 365 -21.52 -20.25 -16.15
N VAL A 366 -21.94 -19.60 -17.25
CA VAL A 366 -22.07 -18.14 -17.34
C VAL A 366 -23.09 -17.60 -16.34
N SER A 367 -24.29 -18.20 -16.27
CA SER A 367 -25.35 -17.81 -15.33
C SER A 367 -24.98 -18.01 -13.86
N MET A 368 -24.00 -18.86 -13.55
CA MET A 368 -23.52 -19.05 -12.18
C MET A 368 -22.46 -18.02 -11.76
N ALA A 369 -21.90 -17.26 -12.69
CA ALA A 369 -21.06 -16.11 -12.37
C ALA A 369 -21.89 -14.98 -11.70
N CYS A 370 -21.35 -14.32 -10.68
CA CYS A 370 -21.95 -13.13 -10.06
C CYS A 370 -21.63 -11.85 -10.86
N CYS A 371 -22.07 -11.81 -12.11
CA CYS A 371 -21.95 -10.66 -13.00
C CYS A 371 -23.17 -10.55 -13.92
N ALA A 372 -23.25 -9.51 -14.76
CA ALA A 372 -24.31 -9.42 -15.76
C ALA A 372 -24.09 -10.50 -16.83
N THR A 373 -25.16 -11.10 -17.35
CA THR A 373 -25.09 -12.14 -18.39
C THR A 373 -25.95 -11.81 -19.60
N GLY A 374 -25.70 -12.46 -20.74
CA GLY A 374 -26.53 -12.31 -21.93
C GLY A 374 -26.14 -13.25 -23.08
N SER A 375 -27.03 -13.42 -24.05
CA SER A 375 -26.80 -14.19 -25.26
C SER A 375 -27.31 -13.44 -26.48
N THR A 376 -26.73 -13.74 -27.65
CA THR A 376 -27.27 -13.31 -28.93
C THR A 376 -28.40 -14.24 -29.38
N ARG A 377 -29.47 -13.67 -29.94
CA ARG A 377 -30.62 -14.42 -30.44
C ARG A 377 -30.20 -15.38 -31.57
N GLY A 378 -30.67 -16.62 -31.52
CA GLY A 378 -30.25 -17.73 -32.37
C GLY A 378 -29.46 -18.79 -31.59
N TYR A 379 -28.78 -18.39 -30.52
CA TYR A 379 -28.05 -19.30 -29.64
C TYR A 379 -28.99 -20.25 -28.89
N ASP A 380 -29.98 -19.67 -28.21
CA ASP A 380 -30.96 -20.41 -27.43
C ASP A 380 -31.85 -21.30 -28.31
N GLU A 381 -32.10 -20.86 -29.55
CA GLU A 381 -32.80 -21.61 -30.58
C GLU A 381 -31.97 -22.74 -31.21
N LEU A 382 -30.66 -22.85 -30.92
CA LEU A 382 -29.72 -23.79 -31.54
C LEU A 382 -29.65 -23.64 -33.07
N MET A 383 -29.39 -22.42 -33.54
CA MET A 383 -29.19 -22.12 -34.96
C MET A 383 -27.81 -22.60 -35.45
N PRO A 384 -27.73 -23.44 -36.51
CA PRO A 384 -26.46 -24.05 -36.95
C PRO A 384 -25.61 -23.18 -37.91
N HIS A 385 -26.09 -22.01 -38.31
CA HIS A 385 -25.42 -21.08 -39.23
C HIS A 385 -25.71 -19.63 -38.81
N GLN A 386 -25.03 -18.62 -39.34
CA GLN A 386 -25.36 -17.19 -39.16
C GLN A 386 -26.02 -16.65 -40.45
N GLU A 387 -27.16 -15.93 -40.37
CA GLU A 387 -27.95 -15.55 -41.56
C GLU A 387 -28.89 -14.34 -41.39
N GLU A 388 -29.32 -13.75 -42.52
CA GLU A 388 -30.15 -12.53 -42.62
C GLU A 388 -31.67 -12.77 -42.80
N ARG A 389 -32.19 -13.96 -42.45
CA ARG A 389 -33.64 -14.28 -42.55
C ARG A 389 -34.44 -13.64 -41.41
N PHE A 390 -35.78 -13.70 -41.47
CA PHE A 390 -36.62 -13.16 -40.38
C PHE A 390 -36.51 -14.03 -39.11
N TYR A 391 -36.40 -13.38 -37.95
CA TYR A 391 -36.53 -14.10 -36.70
C TYR A 391 -37.97 -14.65 -36.50
N PRO A 392 -38.13 -15.88 -36.02
CA PRO A 392 -39.44 -16.44 -35.67
C PRO A 392 -40.17 -15.59 -34.63
N LYS A 393 -41.51 -15.63 -34.62
CA LYS A 393 -42.30 -14.99 -33.56
C LYS A 393 -42.44 -15.91 -32.35
N TRP A 394 -42.56 -15.33 -31.16
CA TRP A 394 -42.86 -16.11 -29.95
C TRP A 394 -44.29 -16.67 -29.98
N ASN A 395 -44.43 -17.97 -29.76
CA ASN A 395 -45.70 -18.65 -29.53
C ASN A 395 -45.52 -19.75 -28.46
N PRO A 396 -46.12 -19.61 -27.27
CA PRO A 396 -46.03 -20.61 -26.20
C PRO A 396 -46.50 -22.02 -26.58
N SER A 397 -47.37 -22.13 -27.60
CA SER A 397 -47.91 -23.39 -28.11
C SER A 397 -47.23 -23.87 -29.39
N ALA A 398 -46.11 -23.26 -29.81
CA ALA A 398 -45.37 -23.67 -30.99
C ALA A 398 -44.89 -25.12 -30.86
N ALA A 399 -45.11 -25.92 -31.91
CA ALA A 399 -44.49 -27.23 -32.02
C ALA A 399 -42.99 -27.07 -32.34
N PRO A 400 -42.10 -27.96 -31.87
CA PRO A 400 -40.65 -27.88 -32.14
C PRO A 400 -40.29 -27.82 -33.63
N SER A 401 -41.13 -28.40 -34.49
CA SER A 401 -40.96 -28.41 -35.96
C SER A 401 -41.43 -27.14 -36.68
N SER A 402 -41.90 -26.12 -35.96
CA SER A 402 -42.44 -24.89 -36.55
C SER A 402 -41.31 -23.97 -37.02
N GLY A 403 -41.18 -23.72 -38.32
CA GLY A 403 -40.10 -22.87 -38.87
C GLY A 403 -40.23 -21.38 -38.53
N GLY A 404 -41.45 -20.84 -38.45
CA GLY A 404 -41.71 -19.41 -38.22
C GLY A 404 -42.12 -19.03 -36.79
N GLU A 405 -42.16 -19.98 -35.87
CA GLU A 405 -42.58 -19.78 -34.48
C GLU A 405 -41.60 -20.45 -33.52
N VAL A 406 -41.25 -19.78 -32.42
CA VAL A 406 -40.43 -20.33 -31.33
C VAL A 406 -41.25 -20.40 -30.05
N GLY A 407 -41.02 -21.46 -29.27
CA GLY A 407 -41.69 -21.66 -27.99
C GLY A 407 -40.76 -22.29 -26.96
N PRO A 408 -41.27 -22.66 -25.77
CA PRO A 408 -40.46 -23.24 -24.70
C PRO A 408 -39.69 -24.50 -25.10
N GLN A 409 -40.21 -25.28 -26.05
CA GLN A 409 -39.60 -26.54 -26.51
C GLN A 409 -38.58 -26.34 -27.65
N THR A 410 -38.30 -25.11 -28.07
CA THR A 410 -37.31 -24.83 -29.11
C THR A 410 -35.91 -24.73 -28.51
N GLY A 411 -34.98 -25.55 -29.00
CA GLY A 411 -33.58 -25.54 -28.58
C GLY A 411 -33.43 -25.65 -27.05
N ILE A 412 -32.69 -24.71 -26.46
CA ILE A 412 -32.44 -24.62 -25.02
C ILE A 412 -33.28 -23.55 -24.31
N ILE A 413 -34.28 -22.93 -24.96
CA ILE A 413 -35.05 -21.80 -24.42
C ILE A 413 -35.62 -22.10 -23.02
N ALA A 414 -36.24 -23.26 -22.80
CA ALA A 414 -36.74 -23.65 -21.47
C ALA A 414 -35.61 -23.74 -20.43
N GLY A 415 -34.46 -24.28 -20.81
CA GLY A 415 -33.27 -24.35 -19.98
C GLY A 415 -32.73 -22.96 -19.62
N LYS A 416 -32.62 -22.06 -20.61
CA LYS A 416 -32.17 -20.68 -20.38
C LYS A 416 -33.11 -19.91 -19.47
N LEU A 417 -34.43 -20.08 -19.63
CA LEU A 417 -35.42 -19.48 -18.74
C LEU A 417 -35.21 -19.92 -17.28
N ALA A 418 -34.99 -21.21 -17.02
CA ALA A 418 -34.73 -21.72 -15.68
C ALA A 418 -33.41 -21.19 -15.11
N LEU A 419 -32.34 -21.16 -15.91
CA LEU A 419 -31.05 -20.59 -15.52
C LEU A 419 -31.14 -19.09 -15.19
N ASN A 420 -31.91 -18.32 -15.96
CA ASN A 420 -32.10 -16.89 -15.71
C ASN A 420 -32.90 -16.64 -14.43
N LYS A 421 -33.94 -17.44 -14.15
CA LYS A 421 -34.67 -17.39 -12.88
C LYS A 421 -33.76 -17.71 -11.70
N LEU A 422 -32.96 -18.76 -11.82
CA LEU A 422 -31.99 -19.14 -10.79
C LEU A 422 -30.96 -18.03 -10.58
N HIS A 423 -30.37 -17.47 -11.64
CA HIS A 423 -29.42 -16.37 -11.54
C HIS A 423 -30.03 -15.15 -10.83
N GLN A 424 -31.26 -14.77 -11.19
CA GLN A 424 -31.99 -13.67 -10.57
C GLN A 424 -32.28 -13.93 -9.08
N GLU A 425 -32.71 -15.13 -8.74
CA GLU A 425 -32.93 -15.55 -7.35
C GLU A 425 -31.63 -15.40 -6.54
N LEU A 426 -30.55 -16.01 -7.02
CA LEU A 426 -29.24 -16.00 -6.36
C LEU A 426 -28.70 -14.58 -6.19
N ALA A 427 -28.82 -13.74 -7.23
CA ALA A 427 -28.41 -12.33 -7.16
C ALA A 427 -29.23 -11.57 -6.10
N SER A 428 -30.57 -11.68 -6.14
CA SER A 428 -31.46 -10.98 -5.20
C SER A 428 -31.27 -11.42 -3.74
N GLN A 429 -30.88 -12.68 -3.53
CA GLN A 429 -30.61 -13.23 -2.21
C GLN A 429 -29.17 -13.01 -1.75
N GLY A 430 -28.29 -12.39 -2.54
CA GLY A 430 -26.92 -12.03 -2.13
C GLY A 430 -25.93 -13.19 -2.17
N PHE A 431 -26.10 -14.11 -3.12
CA PHE A 431 -25.10 -15.13 -3.44
C PHE A 431 -23.98 -14.52 -4.28
N ILE A 432 -23.06 -13.83 -3.59
CA ILE A 432 -22.01 -13.02 -4.21
C ILE A 432 -20.64 -13.70 -4.28
N GLN A 433 -20.49 -14.85 -3.61
CA GLN A 433 -19.25 -15.60 -3.60
C GLN A 433 -19.28 -16.74 -4.62
N VAL A 434 -18.17 -16.99 -5.31
CA VAL A 434 -18.02 -18.04 -6.32
C VAL A 434 -16.80 -18.91 -6.04
N PHE A 435 -16.97 -20.20 -6.30
CA PHE A 435 -15.89 -21.19 -6.35
C PHE A 435 -16.10 -22.07 -7.58
N VAL A 436 -15.02 -22.32 -8.32
CA VAL A 436 -15.05 -23.12 -9.55
C VAL A 436 -14.13 -24.31 -9.35
N ASP A 437 -14.66 -25.50 -9.59
CA ASP A 437 -13.94 -26.77 -9.46
C ASP A 437 -13.98 -27.52 -10.80
N GLN A 438 -12.80 -27.94 -11.26
CA GLN A 438 -12.66 -28.78 -12.44
C GLN A 438 -12.77 -30.25 -11.99
N VAL A 439 -13.97 -30.82 -12.08
CA VAL A 439 -14.25 -32.18 -11.59
C VAL A 439 -13.58 -33.23 -12.47
N ASP A 440 -13.62 -33.01 -13.78
CA ASP A 440 -12.92 -33.80 -14.82
C ASP A 440 -12.75 -32.92 -16.08
N ALA A 441 -12.05 -33.38 -17.12
CA ALA A 441 -11.75 -32.62 -18.33
C ALA A 441 -12.96 -31.94 -19.01
N ASP A 442 -14.15 -32.52 -18.90
CA ASP A 442 -15.40 -31.98 -19.50
C ASP A 442 -16.47 -31.60 -18.46
N VAL A 443 -16.18 -31.73 -17.16
CA VAL A 443 -17.14 -31.49 -16.08
C VAL A 443 -16.63 -30.37 -15.17
N VAL A 444 -17.37 -29.27 -15.12
CA VAL A 444 -17.07 -28.12 -14.27
C VAL A 444 -18.18 -27.94 -13.25
N ALA A 445 -17.82 -27.85 -11.98
CA ALA A 445 -18.75 -27.49 -10.91
C ALA A 445 -18.56 -26.02 -10.52
N VAL A 446 -19.62 -25.23 -10.65
CA VAL A 446 -19.63 -23.82 -10.23
C VAL A 446 -20.50 -23.68 -9.00
N THR A 447 -19.89 -23.27 -7.89
CA THR A 447 -20.57 -22.97 -6.64
C THR A 447 -20.81 -21.47 -6.53
N ARG A 448 -22.05 -21.07 -6.32
CA ARG A 448 -22.42 -19.71 -5.91
C ARG A 448 -22.87 -19.75 -4.44
N HIS A 449 -22.27 -18.95 -3.58
CA HIS A 449 -22.43 -19.01 -2.12
C HIS A 449 -22.94 -17.68 -1.56
N CYS A 450 -23.87 -17.75 -0.62
CA CYS A 450 -24.34 -16.60 0.13
C CYS A 450 -23.56 -16.47 1.45
N PRO A 451 -22.69 -15.46 1.62
CA PRO A 451 -21.88 -15.32 2.84
C PRO A 451 -22.68 -14.98 4.11
N SER A 452 -23.97 -14.66 3.95
CA SER A 452 -24.84 -14.31 5.08
C SER A 452 -25.65 -15.49 5.61
N THR A 453 -26.15 -16.35 4.71
CA THR A 453 -26.94 -17.54 5.09
C THR A 453 -26.13 -18.82 5.03
N HIS A 454 -24.95 -18.80 4.41
CA HIS A 454 -24.09 -19.95 4.10
C HIS A 454 -24.76 -21.06 3.28
N GLN A 455 -25.87 -20.74 2.64
CA GLN A 455 -26.42 -21.57 1.58
C GLN A 455 -25.59 -21.39 0.31
N SER A 456 -25.44 -22.47 -0.43
CA SER A 456 -24.77 -22.51 -1.71
C SER A 456 -25.69 -23.12 -2.75
N VAL A 457 -25.49 -22.76 -4.01
CA VAL A 457 -25.99 -23.53 -5.15
C VAL A 457 -24.79 -24.01 -5.95
N VAL A 458 -24.71 -25.32 -6.18
CA VAL A 458 -23.62 -25.98 -6.91
C VAL A 458 -24.17 -26.48 -8.23
N ALA A 459 -23.77 -25.87 -9.34
CA ALA A 459 -24.13 -26.31 -10.69
C ALA A 459 -23.01 -27.17 -11.28
N VAL A 460 -23.29 -28.45 -11.48
CA VAL A 460 -22.41 -29.41 -12.16
C VAL A 460 -22.77 -29.41 -13.64
N CYS A 461 -21.85 -28.92 -14.46
CA CYS A 461 -22.04 -28.71 -15.89
C CYS A 461 -21.17 -29.72 -16.65
N ARG A 462 -21.80 -30.71 -17.30
CA ARG A 462 -21.10 -31.62 -18.21
C ARG A 462 -21.14 -31.03 -19.61
N THR A 463 -20.06 -30.37 -19.96
CA THR A 463 -19.88 -29.63 -21.22
C THR A 463 -19.77 -30.56 -22.42
N ALA A 464 -19.91 -30.00 -23.61
CA ALA A 464 -19.78 -30.71 -24.87
C ALA A 464 -18.96 -29.90 -25.89
N PHE A 465 -17.77 -29.44 -25.49
CA PHE A 465 -16.84 -28.67 -26.35
C PHE A 465 -16.46 -29.41 -27.64
N TRP A 466 -16.62 -30.73 -27.67
CA TRP A 466 -16.34 -31.57 -28.82
C TRP A 466 -17.63 -32.28 -29.27
N ASN A 467 -17.76 -32.56 -30.56
CA ASN A 467 -18.92 -33.30 -31.04
C ASN A 467 -18.88 -34.75 -30.50
N PRO A 468 -19.92 -35.23 -29.77
CA PRO A 468 -19.95 -36.58 -29.20
C PRO A 468 -19.92 -37.71 -30.23
N GLN A 469 -20.24 -37.43 -31.50
CA GLN A 469 -20.14 -38.42 -32.57
C GLN A 469 -18.67 -38.71 -32.95
N THR A 470 -17.78 -37.75 -32.74
CA THR A 470 -16.36 -37.83 -33.12
C THR A 470 -15.42 -37.89 -31.93
N HIS A 471 -15.89 -37.51 -30.73
CA HIS A 471 -15.11 -37.45 -29.50
C HIS A 471 -15.65 -38.41 -28.44
N LYS A 472 -14.74 -39.13 -27.77
CA LYS A 472 -15.10 -40.09 -26.73
C LYS A 472 -14.96 -39.46 -25.35
N TYR A 473 -16.09 -39.12 -24.75
CA TYR A 473 -16.17 -38.64 -23.38
C TYR A 473 -15.91 -39.74 -22.34
N ASP A 474 -15.30 -39.40 -21.20
CA ASP A 474 -15.16 -40.35 -20.08
C ASP A 474 -16.54 -40.68 -19.48
N THR A 475 -16.80 -41.97 -19.28
CA THR A 475 -18.04 -42.44 -18.67
C THR A 475 -17.98 -42.44 -17.14
N ASN A 476 -16.79 -42.40 -16.56
CA ASN A 476 -16.57 -42.51 -15.12
C ASN A 476 -16.42 -41.12 -14.47
N ILE A 477 -17.55 -40.49 -14.17
CA ILE A 477 -17.54 -39.22 -13.44
C ILE A 477 -17.34 -39.52 -11.94
N PRO A 478 -16.39 -38.87 -11.27
CA PRO A 478 -16.20 -39.01 -9.83
C PRO A 478 -17.49 -38.75 -9.05
N PRO A 479 -17.79 -39.51 -7.98
CA PRO A 479 -18.92 -39.21 -7.12
C PRO A 479 -18.74 -37.85 -6.44
N MET A 480 -19.86 -37.19 -6.14
CA MET A 480 -19.87 -35.91 -5.41
C MET A 480 -20.60 -36.04 -4.09
N PHE A 481 -20.31 -35.14 -3.16
CA PHE A 481 -20.86 -35.13 -1.81
C PHE A 481 -21.76 -33.90 -1.67
N ILE A 482 -23.06 -34.07 -1.95
CA ILE A 482 -24.00 -32.95 -2.10
C ILE A 482 -25.39 -33.35 -1.56
N PRO A 483 -25.87 -32.75 -0.46
CA PRO A 483 -27.18 -33.06 0.10
C PRO A 483 -28.27 -32.02 -0.25
N GLU A 484 -29.53 -32.38 0.07
CA GLU A 484 -30.78 -31.59 0.12
C GLU A 484 -31.69 -31.62 -1.12
N GLU A 485 -31.48 -30.75 -2.11
CA GLU A 485 -32.47 -30.49 -3.17
C GLU A 485 -31.80 -30.37 -4.54
N VAL A 486 -32.40 -30.98 -5.56
CA VAL A 486 -32.07 -30.71 -6.96
C VAL A 486 -32.91 -29.51 -7.42
N VAL A 487 -32.27 -28.34 -7.48
CA VAL A 487 -32.88 -27.08 -7.90
C VAL A 487 -33.23 -27.14 -9.39
N LEU A 488 -32.31 -27.69 -10.19
CA LEU A 488 -32.46 -27.81 -11.63
C LEU A 488 -31.79 -29.10 -12.11
N GLU A 489 -32.51 -29.92 -12.86
CA GLU A 489 -31.97 -31.01 -13.67
C GLU A 489 -32.37 -30.72 -15.11
N ALA A 490 -31.39 -30.44 -15.96
CA ALA A 490 -31.63 -30.10 -17.35
C ALA A 490 -30.65 -30.82 -18.27
N ARG A 491 -31.14 -31.40 -19.36
CA ARG A 491 -30.30 -32.10 -20.34
C ARG A 491 -30.80 -31.81 -21.75
N THR A 492 -29.87 -31.44 -22.62
CA THR A 492 -30.13 -31.39 -24.06
C THR A 492 -30.20 -32.83 -24.59
N VAL A 493 -31.34 -33.18 -25.21
CA VAL A 493 -31.60 -34.52 -25.76
C VAL A 493 -31.97 -34.44 -27.23
N GLU A 494 -31.58 -35.46 -27.98
CA GLU A 494 -31.98 -35.65 -29.36
C GLU A 494 -33.33 -36.40 -29.41
N ARG A 495 -34.29 -35.88 -30.20
CA ARG A 495 -35.65 -36.39 -30.37
C ARG A 495 -35.89 -36.79 -31.82
N HIS A 496 -36.83 -37.73 -32.03
CA HIS A 496 -37.32 -38.10 -33.37
C HIS A 496 -38.27 -37.04 -33.95
N ALA A 497 -37.80 -35.79 -34.10
CA ALA A 497 -38.58 -34.65 -34.61
C ALA A 497 -38.27 -34.28 -36.08
N GLY A 498 -37.42 -35.07 -36.75
CA GLY A 498 -36.89 -34.80 -38.11
C GLY A 498 -35.55 -34.07 -38.05
N SER A 499 -34.64 -34.37 -38.99
CA SER A 499 -33.33 -33.70 -39.08
C SER A 499 -33.49 -32.24 -39.51
N TYR A 500 -32.58 -31.38 -39.06
CA TYR A 500 -32.54 -29.97 -39.43
C TYR A 500 -32.73 -29.77 -40.95
N LYS A 501 -33.71 -28.92 -41.29
CA LYS A 501 -33.91 -28.42 -42.65
C LYS A 501 -34.02 -26.90 -42.58
N LYS A 502 -33.16 -26.21 -43.32
CA LYS A 502 -33.15 -24.76 -43.44
C LYS A 502 -34.48 -24.26 -44.04
N ASP A 503 -35.18 -23.36 -43.33
CA ASP A 503 -36.44 -22.74 -43.76
C ASP A 503 -36.21 -21.58 -44.75
N ASP A 504 -37.00 -21.45 -45.80
CA ASP A 504 -36.72 -20.42 -46.83
C ASP A 504 -36.96 -18.97 -46.34
N LYS A 505 -37.74 -18.76 -45.28
CA LYS A 505 -38.18 -17.43 -44.82
C LYS A 505 -37.69 -17.06 -43.43
N TYR A 506 -37.55 -18.02 -42.54
CA TYR A 506 -37.28 -17.77 -41.12
C TYR A 506 -35.96 -18.38 -40.66
N ILE A 507 -35.32 -17.74 -39.68
CA ILE A 507 -34.18 -18.29 -38.95
C ILE A 507 -34.70 -19.39 -38.02
N ASN A 508 -34.61 -20.65 -38.46
CA ASN A 508 -35.03 -21.80 -37.67
C ASN A 508 -33.83 -22.54 -37.05
N GLY A 509 -34.03 -23.02 -35.82
CA GLY A 509 -33.09 -23.87 -35.11
C GLY A 509 -33.22 -25.36 -35.46
N MET A 510 -32.46 -26.20 -34.76
CA MET A 510 -32.48 -27.66 -34.90
C MET A 510 -33.66 -28.29 -34.13
N PRO A 511 -34.75 -28.71 -34.80
CA PRO A 511 -35.94 -29.28 -34.13
C PRO A 511 -35.68 -30.63 -33.43
N GLU A 512 -34.63 -31.34 -33.82
CA GLU A 512 -34.21 -32.60 -33.22
C GLU A 512 -33.61 -32.43 -31.81
N TYR A 513 -33.18 -31.23 -31.42
CA TYR A 513 -32.65 -30.99 -30.08
C TYR A 513 -33.68 -30.24 -29.21
N THR A 514 -34.03 -30.82 -28.08
CA THR A 514 -34.85 -30.17 -27.05
C THR A 514 -34.25 -30.39 -25.67
N VAL A 515 -34.71 -29.65 -24.67
CA VAL A 515 -34.26 -29.82 -23.29
C VAL A 515 -35.29 -30.60 -22.48
N GLU A 516 -34.85 -31.71 -21.87
CA GLU A 516 -35.54 -32.32 -20.73
C GLU A 516 -35.20 -31.51 -19.49
N ILE A 517 -36.22 -30.97 -18.82
CA ILE A 517 -36.03 -30.13 -17.64
C ILE A 517 -36.94 -30.58 -16.49
N ARG A 518 -36.39 -30.59 -15.29
CA ARG A 518 -37.10 -30.76 -14.02
C ARG A 518 -36.54 -29.73 -13.03
N GLU A 519 -37.41 -29.08 -12.28
CA GLU A 519 -37.06 -28.05 -11.29
C GLU A 519 -37.58 -28.48 -9.92
N HIS A 520 -36.83 -28.20 -8.86
CA HIS A 520 -37.23 -28.45 -7.46
C HIS A 520 -37.69 -29.89 -7.18
N ILE A 521 -36.84 -30.88 -7.51
CA ILE A 521 -37.10 -32.30 -7.27
C ILE A 521 -36.24 -32.85 -6.14
N SER A 522 -36.71 -33.92 -5.51
CA SER A 522 -35.91 -34.66 -4.54
C SER A 522 -34.83 -35.51 -5.22
N LEU A 523 -33.76 -35.85 -4.48
CA LEU A 523 -32.68 -36.71 -5.00
C LEU A 523 -33.16 -38.09 -5.48
N GLN A 524 -34.27 -38.60 -4.93
CA GLN A 524 -34.86 -39.89 -5.31
C GLN A 524 -35.61 -39.82 -6.66
N GLU A 525 -36.09 -38.62 -7.03
CA GLU A 525 -36.82 -38.36 -8.27
C GLU A 525 -35.89 -37.98 -9.43
N SER A 526 -34.61 -37.70 -9.13
CA SER A 526 -33.59 -37.39 -10.13
C SER A 526 -33.38 -38.56 -11.07
N THR A 527 -33.26 -38.26 -12.36
CA THR A 527 -32.87 -39.26 -13.37
C THR A 527 -31.40 -39.21 -13.70
N VAL A 528 -30.70 -38.15 -13.26
CA VAL A 528 -29.28 -37.90 -13.54
C VAL A 528 -28.38 -38.45 -12.43
N VAL A 529 -28.82 -38.39 -11.17
CA VAL A 529 -28.04 -38.86 -10.02
C VAL A 529 -28.75 -39.94 -9.22
N LYS A 530 -27.96 -40.77 -8.54
CA LYS A 530 -28.45 -41.75 -7.57
C LYS A 530 -27.66 -41.64 -6.28
N GLN A 531 -28.37 -41.69 -5.16
CA GLN A 531 -27.79 -41.80 -3.83
C GLN A 531 -27.04 -43.13 -3.69
N ALA A 532 -25.73 -43.05 -3.44
CA ALA A 532 -24.83 -44.21 -3.31
C ALA A 532 -24.58 -44.61 -1.85
N GLY A 533 -24.55 -43.63 -0.93
CA GLY A 533 -24.37 -43.87 0.49
C GLY A 533 -24.35 -42.58 1.33
N VAL A 534 -24.31 -42.73 2.66
CA VAL A 534 -24.05 -41.64 3.60
C VAL A 534 -22.66 -41.86 4.19
N THR A 535 -21.77 -40.90 4.03
CA THR A 535 -20.39 -41.01 4.54
C THR A 535 -20.14 -39.88 5.52
N SER A 536 -19.66 -40.20 6.73
CA SER A 536 -19.19 -39.19 7.69
C SER A 536 -17.70 -38.94 7.49
N LYS A 537 -17.32 -37.83 6.86
CA LYS A 537 -15.92 -37.37 6.81
C LYS A 537 -15.67 -36.36 7.94
N GLY A 538 -15.39 -36.86 9.14
CA GLY A 538 -14.96 -36.04 10.28
C GLY A 538 -16.09 -35.47 11.15
N ILE A 539 -15.74 -34.52 12.02
CA ILE A 539 -16.49 -34.17 13.25
C ILE A 539 -17.86 -33.51 13.00
N SER A 540 -18.21 -33.07 11.78
CA SER A 540 -19.49 -32.36 11.53
C SER A 540 -19.97 -32.38 10.07
N GLU A 541 -19.56 -33.34 9.26
CA GLU A 541 -19.98 -33.42 7.85
C GLU A 541 -20.75 -34.72 7.59
N PHE A 542 -22.08 -34.66 7.73
CA PHE A 542 -22.96 -35.60 7.06
C PHE A 542 -23.06 -35.17 5.61
N MET A 543 -22.47 -35.95 4.70
CA MET A 543 -22.64 -35.71 3.28
C MET A 543 -23.18 -36.95 2.60
N GLU A 544 -24.21 -36.75 1.79
CA GLU A 544 -24.76 -37.79 0.92
C GLU A 544 -23.86 -37.91 -0.30
N GLU A 545 -23.32 -39.12 -0.49
CA GLU A 545 -22.56 -39.45 -1.70
C GLU A 545 -23.56 -39.70 -2.84
N ILE A 546 -23.44 -38.90 -3.89
CA ILE A 546 -24.21 -39.04 -5.12
C ILE A 546 -23.30 -39.58 -6.23
N THR A 547 -23.84 -40.52 -6.99
CA THR A 547 -23.21 -41.05 -8.20
C THR A 547 -23.99 -40.58 -9.41
N PHE A 548 -23.28 -40.18 -10.47
CA PHE A 548 -23.90 -39.78 -11.72
C PHE A 548 -24.24 -41.02 -12.55
N GLN A 549 -25.51 -41.15 -12.96
CA GLN A 549 -25.98 -42.24 -13.80
C GLN A 549 -26.19 -41.79 -15.24
N ASN A 550 -26.92 -40.69 -15.45
CA ASN A 550 -27.30 -40.19 -16.77
C ASN A 550 -26.85 -38.75 -17.02
N LEU A 551 -25.76 -38.31 -16.37
CA LEU A 551 -25.15 -37.02 -16.65
C LEU A 551 -24.41 -37.13 -17.99
N THR A 552 -25.09 -37.00 -19.13
CA THR A 552 -24.48 -37.09 -20.48
C THR A 552 -23.88 -35.74 -20.90
N PRO A 553 -23.00 -35.68 -21.92
CA PRO A 553 -22.59 -34.40 -22.50
C PRO A 553 -23.81 -33.54 -22.85
N GLY A 554 -23.77 -32.25 -22.49
CA GLY A 554 -24.92 -31.34 -22.61
C GLY A 554 -25.90 -31.36 -21.44
N SER A 555 -25.45 -31.81 -20.27
CA SER A 555 -26.28 -31.87 -19.05
C SER A 555 -25.82 -30.86 -18.00
N VAL A 556 -26.80 -30.34 -17.26
CA VAL A 556 -26.62 -29.47 -16.10
C VAL A 556 -27.46 -30.03 -14.97
N ILE A 557 -26.86 -30.14 -13.80
CA ILE A 557 -27.60 -30.38 -12.57
C ILE A 557 -27.14 -29.39 -11.50
N ALA A 558 -28.08 -28.66 -10.90
CA ALA A 558 -27.82 -27.70 -9.86
C ALA A 558 -28.45 -28.15 -8.55
N PHE A 559 -27.66 -28.11 -7.48
CA PHE A 559 -28.07 -28.53 -6.15
C PHE A 559 -28.08 -27.35 -5.20
N ARG A 560 -29.04 -27.31 -4.29
CA ARG A 560 -29.00 -26.42 -3.14
C ARG A 560 -28.27 -27.13 -2.02
N VAL A 561 -27.27 -26.48 -1.44
CA VAL A 561 -26.43 -27.03 -0.38
C VAL A 561 -26.44 -26.08 0.79
N SER A 562 -26.97 -26.54 1.92
CA SER A 562 -26.84 -25.86 3.21
C SER A 562 -25.71 -26.45 4.03
N LEU A 563 -25.24 -25.71 5.03
CA LEU A 563 -24.40 -26.31 6.06
C LEU A 563 -25.19 -27.38 6.84
N ASP A 564 -24.49 -28.38 7.38
CA ASP A 564 -25.08 -29.30 8.36
C ASP A 564 -25.89 -28.53 9.42
N PRO A 565 -27.09 -28.97 9.85
CA PRO A 565 -27.94 -28.21 10.76
C PRO A 565 -27.25 -27.75 12.04
N LYS A 566 -26.30 -28.55 12.57
CA LYS A 566 -25.49 -28.16 13.72
C LYS A 566 -24.53 -27.03 13.32
N ALA A 567 -23.78 -27.18 12.24
CA ALA A 567 -22.88 -26.14 11.74
C ALA A 567 -23.62 -24.83 11.41
N GLN A 568 -24.78 -24.91 10.75
CA GLN A 568 -25.65 -23.76 10.45
C GLN A 568 -26.09 -23.03 11.72
N LYS A 569 -26.53 -23.79 12.75
CA LYS A 569 -26.88 -23.22 14.06
C LYS A 569 -25.67 -22.53 14.68
N LEU A 570 -24.50 -23.17 14.72
CA LEU A 570 -23.29 -22.63 15.35
C LEU A 570 -22.81 -21.35 14.65
N VAL A 571 -22.81 -21.30 13.32
CA VAL A 571 -22.50 -20.08 12.55
C VAL A 571 -23.55 -19.00 12.82
N GLY A 572 -24.84 -19.36 12.87
CA GLY A 572 -25.92 -18.44 13.23
C GLY A 572 -25.73 -17.80 14.61
N VAL A 573 -25.29 -18.59 15.60
CA VAL A 573 -24.98 -18.09 16.95
C VAL A 573 -23.74 -17.19 16.96
N LEU A 574 -22.67 -17.56 16.25
CA LEU A 574 -21.50 -16.68 16.07
C LEU A 574 -21.89 -15.33 15.49
N ARG A 575 -22.69 -15.35 14.42
CA ARG A 575 -23.21 -14.14 13.78
C ARG A 575 -24.07 -13.32 14.74
N PHE A 576 -24.93 -13.97 15.53
CA PHE A 576 -25.73 -13.32 16.57
C PHE A 576 -24.83 -12.58 17.57
N CYS A 577 -23.81 -13.24 18.11
CA CYS A 577 -22.85 -12.62 19.02
C CYS A 577 -22.10 -11.43 18.38
N LEU A 578 -21.78 -11.52 17.08
CA LEU A 578 -21.10 -10.44 16.35
C LEU A 578 -22.00 -9.25 16.01
N THR A 579 -23.34 -9.37 16.10
CA THR A 579 -24.26 -8.26 15.80
C THR A 579 -24.06 -7.03 16.70
N GLN A 580 -23.50 -7.22 17.90
CA GLN A 580 -23.18 -6.12 18.81
C GLN A 580 -22.11 -5.16 18.24
N PHE A 581 -21.32 -5.60 17.25
CA PHE A 581 -20.26 -4.78 16.64
C PHE A 581 -20.65 -4.22 15.28
N SER A 582 -21.50 -4.93 14.52
CA SER A 582 -21.92 -4.48 13.20
C SER A 582 -23.26 -5.09 12.76
N PRO A 583 -24.17 -4.30 12.16
CA PRO A 583 -25.46 -4.80 11.70
C PRO A 583 -25.37 -5.83 10.55
N LYS A 584 -24.22 -5.92 9.86
CA LYS A 584 -24.00 -6.87 8.75
C LYS A 584 -24.12 -8.35 9.15
N TYR A 585 -23.94 -8.65 10.44
CA TYR A 585 -24.07 -10.01 10.96
C TYR A 585 -25.52 -10.40 11.30
N ARG A 586 -26.49 -9.48 11.21
CA ARG A 586 -27.90 -9.73 11.55
C ARG A 586 -28.57 -10.73 10.59
N ARG A 587 -28.24 -10.66 9.30
CA ARG A 587 -28.78 -11.62 8.34
C ARG A 587 -28.15 -12.99 8.58
N GLY A 588 -28.97 -14.02 8.74
CA GLY A 588 -28.51 -15.39 9.05
C GLY A 588 -28.09 -15.61 10.50
N SER A 589 -28.26 -14.63 11.40
CA SER A 589 -28.02 -14.85 12.83
C SER A 589 -29.15 -15.64 13.48
N VAL A 590 -28.81 -16.49 14.44
CA VAL A 590 -29.76 -17.30 15.21
C VAL A 590 -29.48 -17.08 16.69
N ALA A 591 -30.49 -16.72 17.48
CA ALA A 591 -30.35 -16.59 18.93
C ALA A 591 -30.19 -17.98 19.57
N ASP A 592 -29.34 -18.08 20.59
CA ASP A 592 -29.17 -19.30 21.39
C ASP A 592 -29.86 -19.13 22.74
N GLU A 593 -30.80 -20.02 23.06
CA GLU A 593 -31.48 -20.03 24.37
C GLU A 593 -30.54 -20.42 25.52
N HIS A 594 -29.42 -21.11 25.21
CA HIS A 594 -28.43 -21.59 26.19
C HIS A 594 -27.07 -20.92 26.00
N LEU A 595 -27.05 -19.64 25.62
CA LEU A 595 -25.81 -18.90 25.41
C LEU A 595 -24.97 -18.89 26.72
N PRO A 596 -23.65 -19.19 26.66
CA PRO A 596 -22.78 -19.06 27.82
C PRO A 596 -22.92 -17.70 28.48
N GLU A 597 -23.02 -17.65 29.82
CA GLU A 597 -23.30 -16.42 30.57
C GLU A 597 -22.34 -15.28 30.18
N ILE A 598 -21.07 -15.61 29.92
CA ILE A 598 -20.05 -14.63 29.53
C ILE A 598 -20.36 -13.92 28.20
N LEU A 599 -21.05 -14.57 27.26
CA LEU A 599 -21.43 -14.00 25.96
C LEU A 599 -22.74 -13.20 26.01
N THR A 600 -23.54 -13.34 27.08
CA THR A 600 -24.76 -12.53 27.28
C THR A 600 -24.45 -11.07 27.61
N LYS A 601 -23.24 -10.80 28.12
CA LYS A 601 -22.76 -9.47 28.47
C LYS A 601 -22.06 -8.85 27.25
N PRO A 602 -22.36 -7.60 26.87
CA PRO A 602 -21.64 -6.92 25.79
C PRO A 602 -20.13 -6.88 26.06
N LEU A 603 -19.31 -7.15 25.05
CA LEU A 603 -17.85 -7.18 25.22
C LEU A 603 -17.31 -5.85 25.74
N ALA A 604 -17.89 -4.72 25.29
CA ALA A 604 -17.55 -3.39 25.76
C ALA A 604 -17.70 -3.22 27.29
N GLN A 605 -18.66 -3.91 27.90
CA GLN A 605 -18.84 -3.89 29.37
C GLN A 605 -17.72 -4.63 30.07
N LEU A 606 -17.26 -5.78 29.54
CA LEU A 606 -16.12 -6.51 30.09
C LEU A 606 -14.82 -5.70 29.92
N MET A 607 -14.62 -5.13 28.74
CA MET A 607 -13.44 -4.31 28.41
C MET A 607 -13.34 -3.04 29.27
N SER A 608 -14.48 -2.46 29.69
CA SER A 608 -14.49 -1.26 30.55
C SER A 608 -13.86 -1.46 31.94
N ARG A 609 -13.63 -2.71 32.35
CA ARG A 609 -12.99 -3.07 33.62
C ARG A 609 -11.49 -3.27 33.51
N LEU A 610 -10.94 -3.28 32.30
CA LEU A 610 -9.50 -3.43 32.08
C LEU A 610 -8.77 -2.14 32.45
N THR A 611 -7.57 -2.29 33.00
CA THR A 611 -6.61 -1.20 33.13
C THR A 611 -5.78 -1.04 31.84
N LEU A 612 -5.04 0.06 31.71
CA LEU A 612 -4.09 0.22 30.61
C LEU A 612 -2.96 -0.83 30.66
N ALA A 613 -2.61 -1.33 31.86
CA ALA A 613 -1.67 -2.45 32.02
C ALA A 613 -2.26 -3.78 31.53
N ASP A 614 -3.55 -4.01 31.75
CA ASP A 614 -4.24 -5.19 31.20
C ASP A 614 -4.27 -5.14 29.66
N LEU A 615 -4.51 -3.95 29.11
CA LEU A 615 -4.52 -3.71 27.66
C LEU A 615 -3.14 -3.93 27.02
N ASN A 616 -2.03 -3.71 27.75
CA ASN A 616 -0.69 -4.11 27.30
C ASN A 616 -0.63 -5.62 27.03
N ILE A 617 -1.11 -6.43 27.97
CA ILE A 617 -1.15 -7.89 27.85
C ILE A 617 -2.06 -8.30 26.70
N LEU A 618 -3.27 -7.74 26.63
CA LEU A 618 -4.26 -8.08 25.60
C LEU A 618 -3.76 -7.76 24.18
N LEU A 619 -3.15 -6.60 23.98
CA LEU A 619 -2.84 -6.07 22.66
C LEU A 619 -1.41 -6.38 22.20
N PHE A 620 -0.40 -6.29 23.07
CA PHE A 620 1.01 -6.26 22.67
C PHE A 620 1.79 -7.48 23.21
N ARG A 621 2.72 -7.28 24.14
CA ARG A 621 3.70 -8.28 24.61
C ARG A 621 4.55 -8.84 23.47
N CYS A 622 5.76 -8.30 23.33
CA CYS A 622 6.74 -8.88 22.42
C CYS A 622 7.23 -10.25 22.94
N ASP A 623 8.01 -10.97 22.14
CA ASP A 623 8.42 -12.33 22.48
C ASP A 623 9.17 -12.43 23.81
N ALA A 624 10.14 -11.55 24.05
CA ALA A 624 10.91 -11.51 25.29
C ALA A 624 10.04 -11.21 26.53
N GLU A 625 9.05 -10.34 26.37
CA GLU A 625 8.08 -10.04 27.41
C GLU A 625 7.18 -11.24 27.74
N GLU A 626 6.64 -11.90 26.71
CA GLU A 626 5.74 -13.05 26.90
C GLU A 626 6.51 -14.28 27.47
N GLN A 627 7.80 -14.42 27.13
CA GLN A 627 8.67 -15.46 27.68
C GLN A 627 8.91 -15.32 29.19
N GLU A 628 8.96 -14.11 29.74
CA GLU A 628 9.05 -13.91 31.20
C GLU A 628 7.87 -14.54 31.96
N ASP A 629 6.71 -14.63 31.31
CA ASP A 629 5.51 -15.25 31.86
C ASP A 629 5.41 -16.75 31.53
N GLY A 630 6.47 -17.35 30.95
CA GLY A 630 6.50 -18.76 30.52
C GLY A 630 5.80 -19.05 29.20
N GLY A 631 5.53 -18.02 28.38
CA GLY A 631 4.88 -18.12 27.06
C GLY A 631 5.84 -17.85 25.90
N GLY A 632 5.33 -17.20 24.85
CA GLY A 632 6.07 -16.80 23.66
C GLY A 632 5.12 -16.33 22.55
N CYS A 633 5.67 -15.69 21.51
CA CYS A 633 4.90 -15.31 20.33
C CYS A 633 4.62 -16.53 19.45
N TYR A 634 3.40 -16.62 18.90
CA TYR A 634 3.04 -17.73 18.03
C TYR A 634 3.87 -17.71 16.74
N ARG A 635 4.41 -18.88 16.35
CA ARG A 635 5.14 -19.08 15.09
C ARG A 635 4.24 -19.77 14.07
N ILE A 636 4.01 -19.10 12.95
CA ILE A 636 3.22 -19.68 11.85
C ILE A 636 4.11 -20.61 11.02
N PRO A 637 3.75 -21.89 10.84
CA PRO A 637 4.56 -22.83 10.07
C PRO A 637 4.82 -22.34 8.65
N GLY A 638 6.09 -22.37 8.21
CA GLY A 638 6.49 -21.95 6.87
C GLY A 638 6.51 -20.43 6.63
N TRP A 639 6.35 -19.62 7.68
CA TRP A 639 6.38 -18.15 7.61
C TRP A 639 7.21 -17.58 8.78
N GLU A 640 6.80 -16.47 9.40
CA GLU A 640 7.47 -15.85 10.54
C GLU A 640 6.71 -16.00 11.88
N SER A 641 7.39 -15.63 12.97
CA SER A 641 6.77 -15.42 14.28
C SER A 641 6.08 -14.06 14.32
N LEU A 642 4.93 -14.00 14.99
CA LEU A 642 4.24 -12.74 15.27
C LEU A 642 5.15 -11.81 16.09
N LYS A 643 5.10 -10.50 15.82
CA LYS A 643 5.88 -9.51 16.57
C LYS A 643 5.36 -9.32 18.00
N TYR A 644 4.07 -9.59 18.19
CA TYR A 644 3.38 -9.57 19.48
C TYR A 644 2.58 -10.84 19.69
N ALA A 645 2.50 -11.30 20.94
CA ALA A 645 1.63 -12.39 21.35
C ALA A 645 0.15 -11.95 21.44
N GLY A 646 -0.08 -10.67 21.72
CA GLY A 646 -1.41 -10.05 21.79
C GLY A 646 -2.05 -9.79 20.43
N LEU A 647 -3.26 -9.23 20.48
CA LEU A 647 -4.11 -9.02 19.30
C LEU A 647 -3.45 -8.16 18.22
N GLN A 648 -2.61 -7.19 18.59
CA GLN A 648 -1.90 -6.33 17.64
C GLN A 648 -1.04 -7.15 16.68
N GLY A 649 -0.37 -8.20 17.16
CA GLY A 649 0.50 -9.04 16.34
C GLY A 649 -0.26 -9.70 15.19
N LEU A 650 -1.46 -10.19 15.47
CA LEU A 650 -2.34 -10.78 14.46
C LEU A 650 -2.99 -9.72 13.57
N ILE A 651 -3.47 -8.62 14.15
CA ILE A 651 -4.13 -7.54 13.40
C ILE A 651 -3.18 -6.88 12.41
N SER A 652 -1.90 -6.70 12.77
CA SER A 652 -0.88 -6.17 11.85
C SER A 652 -0.74 -7.03 10.59
N VAL A 653 -0.92 -8.35 10.69
CA VAL A 653 -0.82 -9.28 9.55
C VAL A 653 -2.16 -9.40 8.81
N LEU A 654 -3.26 -9.55 9.56
CA LEU A 654 -4.61 -9.71 9.00
C LEU A 654 -5.11 -8.45 8.29
N ALA A 655 -4.58 -7.25 8.61
CA ALA A 655 -4.95 -6.03 7.92
C ALA A 655 -4.70 -6.11 6.41
N ASP A 656 -3.54 -6.62 6.01
CA ASP A 656 -3.17 -6.75 4.59
C ASP A 656 -3.87 -7.95 3.94
N ILE A 657 -3.95 -9.08 4.65
CA ILE A 657 -4.64 -10.28 4.19
C ILE A 657 -6.11 -9.97 3.87
N ARG A 658 -6.82 -9.28 4.77
CA ARG A 658 -8.23 -8.93 4.63
C ARG A 658 -8.46 -7.95 3.48
N ALA A 659 -7.60 -6.94 3.33
CA ALA A 659 -7.73 -5.93 2.28
C ALA A 659 -7.58 -6.55 0.88
N ASN A 660 -6.69 -7.52 0.72
CA ASN A 660 -6.44 -8.21 -0.54
C ASN A 660 -7.24 -9.52 -0.70
N ASN A 661 -8.01 -9.89 0.32
CA ASN A 661 -8.70 -11.18 0.41
C ASN A 661 -7.77 -12.39 0.15
N ASP A 662 -6.54 -12.34 0.68
CA ASP A 662 -5.51 -13.35 0.47
C ASP A 662 -5.77 -14.61 1.31
N LEU A 663 -6.75 -15.40 0.89
CA LEU A 663 -7.07 -16.68 1.52
C LEU A 663 -5.94 -17.72 1.37
N GLY A 664 -4.94 -17.46 0.51
CA GLY A 664 -3.75 -18.29 0.30
C GLY A 664 -2.67 -18.10 1.35
N HIS A 665 -2.74 -17.05 2.16
CA HIS A 665 -1.73 -16.73 3.17
C HIS A 665 -1.49 -17.88 4.17
N PRO A 666 -0.24 -18.12 4.63
CA PRO A 666 0.08 -19.16 5.62
C PRO A 666 -0.75 -19.10 6.92
N VAL A 667 -1.14 -17.91 7.36
CA VAL A 667 -2.07 -17.71 8.51
C VAL A 667 -3.42 -18.39 8.24
N CYS A 668 -4.00 -18.18 7.06
CA CYS A 668 -5.25 -18.80 6.67
C CYS A 668 -5.10 -20.31 6.50
N GLY A 669 -3.96 -20.76 5.96
CA GLY A 669 -3.58 -22.18 5.91
C GLY A 669 -3.56 -22.82 7.30
N ASN A 670 -2.89 -22.19 8.26
CA ASN A 670 -2.80 -22.65 9.64
C ASN A 670 -4.19 -22.75 10.32
N LEU A 671 -5.03 -21.73 10.16
CA LEU A 671 -6.40 -21.71 10.69
C LEU A 671 -7.32 -22.78 10.08
N ARG A 672 -7.10 -23.16 8.82
CA ARG A 672 -7.82 -24.27 8.18
C ARG A 672 -7.33 -25.64 8.65
N GLN A 673 -6.03 -25.77 8.91
CA GLN A 673 -5.39 -27.04 9.28
C GLN A 673 -5.64 -27.44 10.74
N GLY A 674 -5.87 -26.48 11.64
CA GLY A 674 -6.16 -26.80 13.04
C GLY A 674 -6.43 -25.59 13.93
N ASP A 675 -6.68 -25.89 15.20
CA ASP A 675 -7.17 -24.91 16.18
C ASP A 675 -6.06 -24.24 17.01
N TRP A 676 -4.78 -24.49 16.69
CA TRP A 676 -3.66 -24.06 17.52
C TRP A 676 -3.58 -22.55 17.71
N LEU A 677 -3.75 -21.77 16.65
CA LEU A 677 -3.72 -20.31 16.74
C LEU A 677 -4.95 -19.77 17.47
N ILE A 678 -6.11 -20.40 17.27
CA ILE A 678 -7.37 -20.09 17.96
C ILE A 678 -7.20 -20.31 19.48
N ASP A 679 -6.63 -21.44 19.85
CA ASP A 679 -6.33 -21.80 21.24
C ASP A 679 -5.27 -20.90 21.86
N PHE A 680 -4.23 -20.55 21.11
CA PHE A 680 -3.18 -19.65 21.57
C PHE A 680 -3.76 -18.31 22.04
N VAL A 681 -4.62 -17.69 21.22
CA VAL A 681 -5.22 -16.37 21.51
C VAL A 681 -6.05 -16.39 22.79
N ALA A 682 -6.88 -17.42 22.99
CA ALA A 682 -7.72 -17.50 24.20
C ALA A 682 -6.93 -17.95 25.43
N ASN A 683 -6.14 -19.03 25.32
CA ASN A 683 -5.48 -19.66 26.45
C ASN A 683 -4.42 -18.78 27.12
N ARG A 684 -3.76 -17.88 26.36
CA ARG A 684 -2.81 -16.92 26.97
C ARG A 684 -3.49 -15.96 27.96
N LEU A 685 -4.77 -15.65 27.74
CA LEU A 685 -5.54 -14.75 28.59
C LEU A 685 -6.28 -15.49 29.71
N THR A 686 -6.77 -16.71 29.45
CA THR A 686 -7.48 -17.53 30.46
C THR A 686 -6.59 -17.93 31.64
N ARG A 687 -5.27 -17.97 31.44
CA ARG A 687 -4.27 -18.21 32.50
C ARG A 687 -4.01 -16.99 33.39
N ARG A 688 -4.53 -15.81 33.02
CA ARG A 688 -4.41 -14.58 33.81
C ARG A 688 -5.54 -14.50 34.83
N GLU A 689 -5.46 -13.54 35.74
CA GLU A 689 -6.47 -13.31 36.78
C GLU A 689 -7.35 -12.08 36.44
N GLY A 690 -8.46 -11.93 37.15
CA GLY A 690 -9.28 -10.71 37.08
C GLY A 690 -10.01 -10.49 35.76
N PRO A 691 -10.20 -9.23 35.32
CA PRO A 691 -10.93 -8.90 34.09
C PRO A 691 -10.33 -9.50 32.81
N LEU A 692 -9.00 -9.65 32.73
CA LEU A 692 -8.34 -10.29 31.57
C LEU A 692 -8.77 -11.75 31.39
N GLN A 693 -8.92 -12.48 32.49
CA GLN A 693 -9.42 -13.84 32.45
C GLN A 693 -10.82 -13.91 31.82
N GLN A 694 -11.69 -12.96 32.15
CA GLN A 694 -13.05 -12.89 31.61
C GLN A 694 -13.04 -12.63 30.10
N ILE A 695 -12.09 -11.82 29.60
CA ILE A 695 -11.89 -11.63 28.15
C ILE A 695 -11.38 -12.91 27.50
N GLY A 696 -10.43 -13.61 28.13
CA GLY A 696 -9.96 -14.92 27.67
C GLY A 696 -11.08 -15.96 27.60
N GLN A 697 -11.95 -15.99 28.61
CA GLN A 697 -13.15 -16.85 28.65
C GLN A 697 -14.18 -16.45 27.59
N TRP A 698 -14.37 -15.15 27.33
CA TRP A 698 -15.23 -14.65 26.27
C TRP A 698 -14.72 -15.11 24.89
N LEU A 699 -13.41 -14.93 24.62
CA LEU A 699 -12.77 -15.41 23.39
C LEU A 699 -12.85 -16.93 23.26
N ALA A 700 -12.57 -17.67 24.34
CA ALA A 700 -12.70 -19.13 24.36
C ALA A 700 -14.14 -19.58 24.05
N ALA A 701 -15.15 -18.88 24.58
CA ALA A 701 -16.56 -19.17 24.31
C ALA A 701 -16.92 -18.89 22.85
N MET A 702 -16.51 -17.76 22.28
CA MET A 702 -16.67 -17.48 20.85
C MET A 702 -15.96 -18.52 19.98
N PHE A 703 -14.71 -18.84 20.32
CA PHE A 703 -13.92 -19.80 19.59
C PHE A 703 -14.44 -21.23 19.70
N ASN A 704 -15.12 -21.59 20.78
CA ASN A 704 -15.76 -22.90 20.88
C ASN A 704 -16.79 -23.09 19.76
N TYR A 705 -17.57 -22.05 19.41
CA TYR A 705 -18.43 -22.12 18.23
C TYR A 705 -17.61 -22.17 16.93
N LEU A 706 -16.57 -21.33 16.81
CA LEU A 706 -15.70 -21.25 15.61
C LEU A 706 -15.06 -22.59 15.25
N LYS A 707 -14.56 -23.36 16.22
CA LYS A 707 -13.85 -24.64 15.97
C LYS A 707 -14.73 -25.73 15.34
N HIS A 708 -16.06 -25.57 15.44
CA HIS A 708 -17.04 -26.55 14.98
C HIS A 708 -17.76 -26.12 13.69
N ILE A 709 -17.34 -25.02 13.06
CA ILE A 709 -17.83 -24.62 11.74
C ILE A 709 -16.92 -25.21 10.63
N PRO A 710 -17.37 -25.25 9.37
CA PRO A 710 -16.56 -25.73 8.26
C PRO A 710 -15.22 -24.99 8.16
N ARG A 711 -14.13 -25.74 7.94
CA ARG A 711 -12.76 -25.19 8.01
C ARG A 711 -12.52 -24.04 7.04
N TYR A 712 -13.13 -24.07 5.85
CA TYR A 712 -12.99 -22.98 4.87
C TYR A 712 -13.59 -21.64 5.35
N LEU A 713 -14.52 -21.64 6.31
CA LEU A 713 -15.08 -20.43 6.91
C LEU A 713 -14.29 -19.91 8.12
N VAL A 714 -13.44 -20.74 8.73
CA VAL A 714 -12.72 -20.38 9.97
C VAL A 714 -11.88 -19.11 9.81
N PRO A 715 -11.10 -18.88 8.73
CA PRO A 715 -10.30 -17.66 8.60
C PRO A 715 -11.13 -16.37 8.64
N CYS A 716 -12.26 -16.31 7.93
CA CYS A 716 -13.07 -15.09 7.86
C CYS A 716 -13.76 -14.77 9.20
N TYR A 717 -14.23 -15.78 9.92
CA TYR A 717 -14.86 -15.59 11.22
C TYR A 717 -13.86 -15.38 12.35
N PHE A 718 -12.67 -15.99 12.27
CA PHE A 718 -11.57 -15.70 13.18
C PHE A 718 -11.18 -14.22 13.11
N ASP A 719 -10.97 -13.69 11.89
CA ASP A 719 -10.71 -12.27 11.69
C ASP A 719 -11.87 -11.39 12.18
N ALA A 720 -13.12 -11.75 11.88
CA ALA A 720 -14.29 -11.00 12.36
C ALA A 720 -14.35 -10.88 13.89
N ILE A 721 -14.01 -11.96 14.61
CA ILE A 721 -13.90 -11.95 16.08
C ILE A 721 -12.75 -11.05 16.51
N LEU A 722 -11.54 -11.23 15.95
CA LEU A 722 -10.36 -10.46 16.35
C LEU A 722 -10.49 -8.97 16.08
N VAL A 723 -10.98 -8.55 14.92
CA VAL A 723 -11.19 -7.14 14.58
C VAL A 723 -12.19 -6.51 15.54
N SER A 724 -13.27 -7.23 15.86
CA SER A 724 -14.28 -6.75 16.82
C SER A 724 -13.70 -6.59 18.23
N THR A 725 -12.94 -7.58 18.70
CA THR A 725 -12.28 -7.52 20.00
C THR A 725 -11.22 -6.41 20.03
N TYR A 726 -10.39 -6.30 18.99
CA TYR A 726 -9.33 -5.31 18.90
C TYR A 726 -9.88 -3.87 18.86
N THR A 727 -10.87 -3.59 18.01
CA THR A 727 -11.51 -2.26 17.95
C THR A 727 -12.17 -1.87 19.28
N THR A 728 -12.86 -2.82 19.93
CA THR A 728 -13.42 -2.59 21.28
C THR A 728 -12.33 -2.32 22.32
N SER A 729 -11.17 -2.97 22.20
CA SER A 729 -10.01 -2.76 23.07
C SER A 729 -9.37 -1.38 22.85
N LEU A 730 -9.30 -0.92 21.59
CA LEU A 730 -8.83 0.43 21.28
C LEU A 730 -9.77 1.49 21.87
N ASP A 731 -11.08 1.32 21.74
CA ASP A 731 -12.07 2.23 22.35
C ASP A 731 -11.97 2.25 23.88
N ALA A 732 -11.76 1.09 24.51
CA ALA A 732 -11.53 1.00 25.95
C ALA A 732 -10.24 1.73 26.38
N SER A 733 -9.15 1.55 25.61
CA SER A 733 -7.87 2.25 25.89
C SER A 733 -8.02 3.77 25.82
N GLN A 734 -8.72 4.29 24.81
CA GLN A 734 -8.91 5.72 24.63
C GLN A 734 -9.73 6.33 25.78
N LYS A 735 -10.79 5.64 26.24
CA LYS A 735 -11.63 6.09 27.36
C LYS A 735 -10.88 6.20 28.69
N LEU A 736 -9.80 5.44 28.87
CA LEU A 736 -8.93 5.48 30.05
C LEU A 736 -7.85 6.56 29.98
N MET A 737 -7.63 7.15 28.80
CA MET A 737 -6.63 8.19 28.58
C MET A 737 -7.21 9.60 28.71
N SER A 738 -6.33 10.60 28.71
CA SER A 738 -6.68 12.01 28.82
C SER A 738 -7.60 12.51 27.69
N SER A 739 -8.23 13.67 27.91
CA SER A 739 -9.06 14.33 26.90
C SER A 739 -8.29 14.69 25.62
N PHE A 740 -6.98 14.95 25.73
CA PHE A 740 -6.10 15.18 24.57
C PHE A 740 -6.07 13.96 23.64
N VAL A 741 -6.02 12.75 24.19
CA VAL A 741 -6.04 11.51 23.38
C VAL A 741 -7.45 11.23 22.86
N GLN A 742 -8.47 11.35 23.72
CA GLN A 742 -9.87 11.08 23.34
C GLN A 742 -10.32 11.97 22.17
N ASN A 743 -10.01 13.26 22.23
CA ASN A 743 -10.37 14.24 21.20
C ASN A 743 -9.30 14.41 20.12
N GLY A 744 -8.18 13.69 20.23
CA GLY A 744 -7.05 13.77 19.31
C GLY A 744 -7.33 13.14 17.96
N SER A 745 -6.47 13.45 16.99
CA SER A 745 -6.50 12.82 15.65
C SER A 745 -6.15 11.33 15.73
N SER A 746 -6.36 10.59 14.64
CA SER A 746 -5.89 9.19 14.53
C SER A 746 -4.40 9.05 14.84
N PHE A 747 -3.58 10.05 14.47
CA PHE A 747 -2.15 10.01 14.76
C PHE A 747 -1.84 10.16 16.25
N VAL A 748 -2.53 11.09 16.95
CA VAL A 748 -2.42 11.21 18.42
C VAL A 748 -2.80 9.89 19.10
N ARG A 749 -3.92 9.29 18.69
CA ARG A 749 -4.39 8.01 19.25
C ARG A 749 -3.41 6.88 19.00
N TYR A 750 -2.82 6.79 17.81
CA TYR A 750 -1.81 5.79 17.49
C TYR A 750 -0.51 5.96 18.29
N LEU A 751 0.01 7.19 18.43
CA LEU A 751 1.17 7.44 19.28
C LEU A 751 0.88 7.15 20.75
N ALA A 752 -0.33 7.48 21.23
CA ALA A 752 -0.76 7.21 22.59
C ALA A 752 -0.87 5.71 22.91
N LEU A 753 -1.15 4.84 21.91
CA LEU A 753 -1.04 3.39 22.09
C LEU A 753 0.40 2.95 22.41
N GLY A 754 1.40 3.74 22.03
CA GLY A 754 2.78 3.61 22.51
C GLY A 754 2.90 3.57 24.03
N SER A 755 2.04 4.31 24.75
CA SER A 755 1.94 4.23 26.21
C SER A 755 1.52 2.84 26.68
N VAL A 756 0.52 2.24 26.02
CA VAL A 756 0.06 0.88 26.35
C VAL A 756 1.11 -0.15 25.97
N GLN A 757 1.81 0.05 24.86
CA GLN A 757 2.87 -0.83 24.37
C GLN A 757 4.07 -0.87 25.33
N MET A 758 4.56 0.29 25.79
CA MET A 758 5.80 0.39 26.58
C MET A 758 5.58 0.18 28.08
N CYS A 759 4.40 0.53 28.60
CA CYS A 759 4.11 0.50 30.03
C CYS A 759 3.26 -0.71 30.39
N GLY A 760 3.93 -1.75 30.89
CA GLY A 760 3.34 -3.04 31.27
C GLY A 760 3.83 -3.55 32.63
N VAL A 761 3.26 -4.68 33.07
CA VAL A 761 3.61 -5.39 34.30
C VAL A 761 4.13 -6.78 33.91
N GLY A 762 5.40 -7.06 34.18
CA GLY A 762 6.02 -8.36 33.89
C GLY A 762 5.84 -9.39 35.00
N GLY A 763 6.28 -10.64 34.77
CA GLY A 763 6.24 -11.73 35.76
C GLY A 763 7.08 -11.47 37.00
N LEU A 764 8.08 -10.59 36.91
CA LEU A 764 8.90 -10.10 38.02
C LEU A 764 8.80 -8.57 38.13
N PRO A 765 8.87 -7.99 39.35
CA PRO A 765 8.88 -6.54 39.52
C PRO A 765 10.13 -5.89 38.91
N ALA A 766 9.95 -5.05 37.89
CA ALA A 766 11.07 -4.31 37.29
C ALA A 766 11.46 -3.04 38.07
N LEU A 767 10.57 -2.54 38.95
CA LEU A 767 10.81 -1.39 39.80
C LEU A 767 11.22 -1.82 41.22
N PRO A 768 12.11 -1.06 41.89
CA PRO A 768 12.39 -1.28 43.30
C PRO A 768 11.17 -1.04 44.20
N PRO A 769 11.16 -1.59 45.43
CA PRO A 769 10.06 -1.41 46.36
C PRO A 769 9.81 0.06 46.73
N LEU A 770 8.57 0.51 46.48
CA LEU A 770 8.04 1.80 46.90
C LEU A 770 7.69 1.82 48.39
N SER A 771 7.55 3.02 48.95
CA SER A 771 7.13 3.19 50.34
C SER A 771 5.75 2.58 50.60
N THR A 772 5.64 1.81 51.68
CA THR A 772 4.37 1.23 52.15
C THR A 772 3.38 2.27 52.66
N LYS A 773 3.84 3.52 52.83
CA LYS A 773 3.00 4.67 53.19
C LYS A 773 2.33 5.34 51.99
N LEU A 774 2.63 4.91 50.76
CA LEU A 774 2.01 5.45 49.56
C LEU A 774 0.68 4.77 49.28
N ASP A 775 -0.34 5.56 49.03
CA ASP A 775 -1.65 5.07 48.59
C ASP A 775 -1.63 4.64 47.12
N ASN A 776 -2.56 3.76 46.73
CA ASN A 776 -2.77 3.32 45.35
C ASN A 776 -1.54 2.64 44.69
N VAL A 777 -0.71 1.96 45.48
CA VAL A 777 0.35 1.07 44.98
C VAL A 777 -0.24 -0.34 44.78
N PRO A 778 -0.26 -0.89 43.56
CA PRO A 778 -0.85 -2.20 43.29
C PRO A 778 0.02 -3.34 43.84
N TYR A 779 -0.62 -4.40 44.34
CA TYR A 779 0.03 -5.60 44.88
C TYR A 779 -0.53 -6.87 44.23
N ARG A 780 0.32 -7.88 44.10
CA ARG A 780 -0.06 -9.24 43.70
C ARG A 780 0.58 -10.28 44.62
N VAL A 781 0.08 -11.51 44.56
CA VAL A 781 0.78 -12.66 45.14
C VAL A 781 1.66 -13.24 44.03
N SER A 782 2.97 -13.30 44.26
CA SER A 782 3.90 -13.87 43.27
C SER A 782 3.59 -15.35 43.05
N PRO A 783 3.39 -15.82 41.81
CA PRO A 783 3.20 -17.24 41.54
C PRO A 783 4.49 -18.06 41.78
N VAL A 784 5.65 -17.39 41.80
CA VAL A 784 6.96 -18.04 42.00
C VAL A 784 7.30 -18.12 43.49
N THR A 785 7.15 -17.03 44.24
CA THR A 785 7.59 -16.96 45.64
C THR A 785 6.45 -17.17 46.65
N GLY A 786 5.20 -17.07 46.21
CA GLY A 786 4.01 -17.09 47.09
C GLY A 786 3.87 -15.87 48.00
N GLN A 787 4.76 -14.86 47.87
CA GLN A 787 4.76 -13.67 48.71
C GLN A 787 3.98 -12.52 48.08
N LYS A 788 3.43 -11.64 48.93
CA LYS A 788 2.79 -10.40 48.50
C LYS A 788 3.86 -9.40 48.07
N GLU A 789 3.87 -9.05 46.79
CA GLU A 789 4.83 -8.11 46.19
C GLU A 789 4.12 -6.95 45.47
N GLN A 790 4.80 -5.81 45.37
CA GLN A 790 4.29 -4.68 44.58
C GLN A 790 4.37 -5.02 43.09
N CYS A 791 3.31 -4.75 42.34
CA CYS A 791 3.21 -5.04 40.90
C CYS A 791 2.96 -3.76 40.10
N CYS A 792 3.86 -2.79 40.27
CA CYS A 792 3.76 -1.52 39.59
C CYS A 792 4.05 -1.66 38.09
N VAL A 793 3.38 -0.82 37.30
CA VAL A 793 3.69 -0.63 35.89
C VAL A 793 5.11 -0.09 35.74
N SER A 794 5.84 -0.64 34.78
CA SER A 794 7.19 -0.22 34.43
C SER A 794 7.28 0.13 32.94
N LEU A 795 8.11 1.11 32.60
CA LEU A 795 8.29 1.59 31.25
C LEU A 795 9.50 0.91 30.61
N ALA A 796 9.28 0.19 29.51
CA ALA A 796 10.33 -0.35 28.66
C ALA A 796 10.97 0.78 27.82
N ALA A 797 12.29 0.80 27.68
CA ALA A 797 12.95 1.75 26.77
C ALA A 797 12.52 1.53 25.31
N GLY A 798 12.40 0.26 24.92
CA GLY A 798 11.60 -0.14 23.77
C GLY A 798 11.82 -1.57 23.30
N LEU A 799 11.13 -1.90 22.22
CA LEU A 799 10.84 -3.28 21.82
C LEU A 799 11.56 -3.64 20.51
N PRO A 800 12.11 -4.86 20.41
CA PRO A 800 12.09 -5.92 21.43
C PRO A 800 13.27 -5.89 22.43
N HIS A 801 14.34 -5.14 22.15
CA HIS A 801 15.64 -5.34 22.81
C HIS A 801 15.67 -4.93 24.28
N PHE A 802 14.91 -3.91 24.69
CA PHE A 802 14.94 -3.33 26.05
C PHE A 802 13.59 -3.47 26.75
N SER A 803 13.08 -4.71 26.75
CA SER A 803 11.70 -5.01 27.12
C SER A 803 11.56 -5.87 28.37
N SER A 804 12.60 -6.58 28.79
CA SER A 804 12.53 -7.57 29.88
C SER A 804 13.77 -7.53 30.78
N GLY A 805 13.60 -8.12 31.98
CA GLY A 805 14.63 -8.26 33.01
C GLY A 805 15.27 -6.94 33.42
N ILE A 806 16.56 -7.01 33.75
CA ILE A 806 17.33 -5.84 34.19
C ILE A 806 17.43 -4.75 33.12
N PHE A 807 17.30 -5.09 31.83
CA PHE A 807 17.44 -4.19 30.69
C PHE A 807 16.14 -3.47 30.29
N ARG A 808 15.04 -3.66 31.04
CA ARG A 808 13.77 -3.02 30.73
C ARG A 808 13.77 -1.51 31.02
N CYS A 809 14.23 -1.13 32.20
CA CYS A 809 14.11 0.25 32.71
C CYS A 809 15.46 0.97 32.70
N TRP A 810 15.52 2.04 31.91
CA TRP A 810 16.66 2.96 31.83
C TRP A 810 16.22 4.35 32.27
N GLY A 811 16.90 4.95 33.26
CA GLY A 811 16.50 6.23 33.86
C GLY A 811 16.43 7.35 32.82
N ARG A 812 17.39 7.40 31.91
CA ARG A 812 17.39 8.36 30.80
C ARG A 812 16.13 8.21 29.91
N ASP A 813 15.95 7.05 29.30
CA ASP A 813 14.83 6.77 28.40
C ASP A 813 13.49 6.97 29.10
N THR A 814 13.40 6.52 30.36
CA THR A 814 12.21 6.67 31.19
C THR A 814 11.83 8.13 31.34
N PHE A 815 12.75 8.99 31.75
CA PHE A 815 12.43 10.39 32.02
C PHE A 815 12.41 11.28 30.78
N ILE A 816 12.91 10.81 29.63
CA ILE A 816 12.61 11.44 28.34
C ILE A 816 11.20 11.06 27.87
N ALA A 817 10.77 9.81 28.08
CA ALA A 817 9.50 9.30 27.58
C ALA A 817 8.28 9.55 28.50
N LEU A 818 8.49 9.84 29.78
CA LEU A 818 7.43 9.88 30.79
C LEU A 818 6.43 11.01 30.55
N ARG A 819 6.88 12.19 30.08
CA ARG A 819 5.99 13.31 29.76
C ARG A 819 4.95 12.92 28.71
N GLY A 820 5.39 12.51 27.51
CA GLY A 820 4.49 12.15 26.43
C GLY A 820 3.70 10.87 26.71
N LEU A 821 4.35 9.79 27.14
CA LEU A 821 3.67 8.49 27.28
C LEU A 821 2.88 8.32 28.57
N MET A 822 3.07 9.14 29.61
CA MET A 822 2.35 8.97 30.87
C MET A 822 1.62 10.25 31.33
N LEU A 823 2.25 11.42 31.28
CA LEU A 823 1.58 12.64 31.73
C LEU A 823 0.49 13.09 30.75
N LEU A 824 0.85 13.21 29.46
CA LEU A 824 -0.09 13.64 28.42
C LEU A 824 -1.19 12.60 28.14
N THR A 825 -0.94 11.32 28.40
CA THR A 825 -1.94 10.24 28.28
C THR A 825 -2.80 10.07 29.52
N GLY A 826 -2.48 10.70 30.66
CA GLY A 826 -3.28 10.65 31.90
C GLY A 826 -2.90 9.56 32.90
N ARG A 827 -1.77 8.86 32.74
CA ARG A 827 -1.28 7.80 33.64
C ARG A 827 -0.54 8.34 34.86
N HIS A 828 -1.15 9.30 35.57
CA HIS A 828 -0.49 10.11 36.61
C HIS A 828 -0.04 9.30 37.84
N ILE A 829 -0.81 8.30 38.28
CA ILE A 829 -0.45 7.47 39.45
C ILE A 829 0.77 6.59 39.12
N GLU A 830 0.81 6.01 37.93
CA GLU A 830 1.92 5.17 37.50
C GLU A 830 3.19 6.00 37.28
N ALA A 831 3.07 7.19 36.68
CA ALA A 831 4.18 8.14 36.54
C ALA A 831 4.78 8.51 37.92
N ARG A 832 3.93 8.82 38.91
CA ARG A 832 4.37 9.07 40.30
C ARG A 832 5.15 7.89 40.86
N ASN A 833 4.61 6.68 40.70
CA ASN A 833 5.24 5.46 41.19
C ASN A 833 6.62 5.24 40.56
N ILE A 834 6.77 5.47 39.25
CA ILE A 834 8.08 5.38 38.58
C ILE A 834 9.05 6.44 39.11
N ILE A 835 8.62 7.70 39.19
CA ILE A 835 9.44 8.81 39.71
C ILE A 835 9.97 8.49 41.12
N LEU A 836 9.09 8.01 42.02
CA LEU A 836 9.45 7.69 43.40
C LEU A 836 10.28 6.40 43.51
N ALA A 837 10.10 5.44 42.61
CA ALA A 837 10.91 4.23 42.57
C ALA A 837 12.37 4.55 42.24
N PHE A 838 12.61 5.38 41.23
CA PHE A 838 13.95 5.89 40.93
C PHE A 838 14.50 6.79 42.04
N ALA A 839 13.65 7.60 42.69
CA ALA A 839 14.05 8.40 43.86
C ALA A 839 14.63 7.52 44.99
N GLY A 840 14.05 6.32 45.19
CA GLY A 840 14.55 5.35 46.18
C GLY A 840 15.96 4.84 45.88
N THR A 841 16.40 4.91 44.62
CA THR A 841 17.74 4.49 44.19
C THR A 841 18.78 5.61 44.20
N LEU A 842 18.39 6.87 44.44
CA LEU A 842 19.30 8.02 44.39
C LEU A 842 20.59 7.76 45.20
N ARG A 843 21.75 7.88 44.55
CA ARG A 843 23.07 7.65 45.15
C ARG A 843 24.10 8.61 44.57
N HIS A 844 25.03 9.09 45.39
CA HIS A 844 26.02 10.12 45.02
C HIS A 844 25.41 11.42 44.45
N GLY A 845 24.12 11.68 44.67
CA GLY A 845 23.40 12.79 44.03
C GLY A 845 22.94 12.52 42.60
N LEU A 846 23.06 11.28 42.10
CA LEU A 846 22.71 10.85 40.75
C LEU A 846 21.57 9.82 40.75
N ILE A 847 20.86 9.75 39.63
CA ILE A 847 19.89 8.71 39.30
C ILE A 847 20.58 7.68 38.39
N PRO A 848 20.36 6.37 38.57
CA PRO A 848 21.03 5.36 37.76
C PRO A 848 20.57 5.40 36.31
N ASN A 849 21.45 5.00 35.39
CA ASN A 849 21.08 4.76 34.00
C ASN A 849 20.30 3.44 33.93
N LEU A 850 20.98 2.31 34.13
CA LEU A 850 20.34 1.02 34.27
C LEU A 850 19.70 0.94 35.67
N LEU A 851 18.39 0.80 35.77
CA LEU A 851 17.71 0.68 37.06
C LEU A 851 18.01 -0.69 37.71
N GLY A 852 17.94 -1.78 36.93
CA GLY A 852 18.23 -3.14 37.41
C GLY A 852 17.49 -3.50 38.70
N GLU A 853 16.18 -3.21 38.77
CA GLU A 853 15.32 -3.43 39.94
C GLU A 853 15.77 -2.67 41.21
N GLY A 854 16.66 -1.69 41.05
CA GLY A 854 17.34 -0.97 42.12
C GLY A 854 18.53 -1.73 42.72
N ARG A 855 18.65 -3.05 42.55
CA ARG A 855 19.73 -3.89 43.10
C ARG A 855 20.96 -3.96 42.21
N CYS A 856 20.74 -3.98 40.90
CA CYS A 856 21.79 -3.97 39.88
C CYS A 856 21.93 -2.58 39.24
N ALA A 857 21.54 -1.53 39.98
CA ALA A 857 21.54 -0.16 39.50
C ALA A 857 22.96 0.34 39.15
N ARG A 858 23.12 0.89 37.95
CA ARG A 858 24.41 1.41 37.45
C ARG A 858 24.38 2.94 37.32
N PHE A 859 25.38 3.61 37.89
CA PHE A 859 25.47 5.07 38.00
C PHE A 859 26.58 5.62 37.10
N ASN A 860 26.55 5.21 35.82
CA ASN A 860 27.50 5.62 34.79
C ASN A 860 27.03 6.82 33.96
N CYS A 861 25.85 7.38 34.26
CA CYS A 861 25.28 8.52 33.55
C CYS A 861 25.24 9.77 34.43
N ARG A 862 25.36 10.94 33.79
CA ARG A 862 25.29 12.27 34.42
C ARG A 862 23.98 12.99 34.09
N ASP A 863 23.32 12.60 33.01
CA ASP A 863 22.13 13.25 32.47
C ASP A 863 20.81 12.76 33.10
N ALA A 864 20.71 11.49 33.50
CA ALA A 864 19.44 10.92 33.99
C ALA A 864 18.84 11.65 35.20
N VAL A 865 19.66 12.17 36.12
CA VAL A 865 19.17 12.96 37.27
C VAL A 865 18.48 14.25 36.84
N TRP A 866 18.98 14.89 35.78
CA TRP A 866 18.42 16.14 35.26
C TRP A 866 17.11 15.88 34.50
N TRP A 867 17.05 14.78 33.75
CA TRP A 867 15.78 14.32 33.17
C TRP A 867 14.74 13.96 34.24
N TRP A 868 15.16 13.29 35.32
CA TRP A 868 14.29 12.97 36.45
C TRP A 868 13.72 14.24 37.10
N LEU A 869 14.56 15.25 37.36
CA LEU A 869 14.12 16.54 37.90
C LEU A 869 13.17 17.28 36.93
N GLN A 870 13.47 17.27 35.63
CA GLN A 870 12.58 17.84 34.62
C GLN A 870 11.22 17.14 34.60
N CYS A 871 11.19 15.81 34.73
CA CYS A 871 9.95 15.04 34.84
C CYS A 871 9.16 15.36 36.11
N ILE A 872 9.82 15.59 37.26
CA ILE A 872 9.12 16.03 38.47
C ILE A 872 8.51 17.41 38.24
N GLN A 873 9.25 18.35 37.64
CA GLN A 873 8.72 19.65 37.26
C GLN A 873 7.49 19.52 36.35
N ASP A 874 7.59 18.70 35.30
CA ASP A 874 6.49 18.44 34.37
C ASP A 874 5.30 17.79 35.10
N TYR A 875 5.54 16.87 36.03
CA TYR A 875 4.51 16.27 36.87
C TYR A 875 3.78 17.32 37.70
N THR A 876 4.52 18.20 38.40
CA THR A 876 3.92 19.27 39.22
C THR A 876 3.12 20.28 38.39
N SER A 877 3.44 20.41 37.10
CA SER A 877 2.80 21.35 36.19
C SER A 877 1.56 20.76 35.50
N HIS A 878 1.61 19.48 35.12
CA HIS A 878 0.56 18.82 34.33
C HIS A 878 -0.47 18.05 35.17
N VAL A 879 -0.10 17.59 36.36
CA VAL A 879 -0.99 16.79 37.21
C VAL A 879 -1.74 17.72 38.19
N PRO A 880 -3.08 17.60 38.30
CA PRO A 880 -3.83 18.32 39.33
C PRO A 880 -3.26 18.00 40.72
N GLN A 881 -2.97 19.03 41.52
CA GLN A 881 -2.29 18.90 42.82
C GLN A 881 -0.92 18.19 42.74
N GLY A 882 -0.26 18.23 41.57
CA GLY A 882 0.97 17.49 41.34
C GLY A 882 2.14 17.85 42.27
N HIS A 883 2.13 19.04 42.89
CA HIS A 883 3.13 19.45 43.89
C HIS A 883 3.15 18.57 45.15
N GLU A 884 2.08 17.82 45.44
CA GLU A 884 2.04 16.85 46.55
C GLU A 884 3.08 15.73 46.40
N ILE A 885 3.58 15.46 45.17
CA ILE A 885 4.66 14.50 44.95
C ILE A 885 5.93 14.85 45.73
N LEU A 886 6.17 16.14 45.99
CA LEU A 886 7.35 16.63 46.73
C LEU A 886 7.33 16.22 48.21
N GLN A 887 6.16 15.86 48.75
CA GLN A 887 5.97 15.41 50.13
C GLN A 887 5.81 13.89 50.24
N CYS A 888 5.78 13.17 49.10
CA CYS A 888 5.58 11.73 49.09
C CYS A 888 6.77 11.00 49.76
N PRO A 889 6.51 10.02 50.66
CA PRO A 889 7.57 9.27 51.30
C PRO A 889 8.28 8.37 50.29
N VAL A 890 9.61 8.43 50.28
CA VAL A 890 10.48 7.57 49.47
C VAL A 890 11.19 6.55 50.36
N THR A 891 11.18 5.28 49.94
CA THR A 891 12.03 4.26 50.58
C THR A 891 13.43 4.38 50.01
N ARG A 892 14.38 4.88 50.80
CA ARG A 892 15.77 5.03 50.36
C ARG A 892 16.48 3.68 50.42
N MET A 893 16.85 3.14 49.27
CA MET A 893 17.59 1.88 49.16
C MET A 893 19.04 2.03 49.63
N TYR A 894 19.61 3.23 49.50
CA TYR A 894 21.01 3.53 49.83
C TYR A 894 21.11 4.72 50.80
N PRO A 895 21.08 4.49 52.12
CA PRO A 895 21.21 5.55 53.13
C PRO A 895 22.62 6.19 53.17
N THR A 896 23.65 5.40 52.88
CA THR A 896 25.05 5.80 52.69
C THR A 896 25.60 5.00 51.50
N ASP A 897 26.77 5.40 50.98
CA ASP A 897 27.33 4.77 49.78
C ASP A 897 27.63 3.26 49.96
N ASP A 898 27.87 2.81 51.20
CA ASP A 898 28.26 1.44 51.56
C ASP A 898 27.24 0.67 52.44
N CYS A 899 26.07 1.22 52.78
CA CYS A 899 25.14 0.57 53.71
C CYS A 899 23.91 -0.12 53.09
N GLU A 900 23.27 -0.95 53.91
CA GLU A 900 21.97 -1.60 53.65
C GLU A 900 20.78 -0.61 53.80
N PRO A 901 19.62 -0.87 53.18
CA PRO A 901 18.47 0.04 53.12
C PRO A 901 17.91 0.44 54.50
N LEU A 902 17.66 1.74 54.71
CA LEU A 902 17.02 2.29 55.93
C LEU A 902 16.03 3.43 55.59
N THR A 903 15.20 3.76 56.58
CA THR A 903 14.02 4.64 56.53
C THR A 903 14.21 6.04 55.92
N PRO A 904 13.12 6.72 55.49
CA PRO A 904 13.15 7.89 54.59
C PRO A 904 14.04 9.04 55.08
N GLY A 905 14.81 9.64 54.17
CA GLY A 905 15.59 10.86 54.37
C GLY A 905 15.48 11.80 53.17
N GLU A 906 15.93 13.04 53.34
CA GLU A 906 15.79 14.13 52.36
C GLU A 906 16.58 13.86 51.06
N VAL A 907 16.02 14.29 49.93
CA VAL A 907 16.59 14.12 48.58
C VAL A 907 17.57 15.26 48.30
N GLU A 908 18.86 14.94 48.15
CA GLU A 908 19.96 15.91 48.03
C GLU A 908 20.65 15.88 46.65
N ALA A 909 19.90 16.01 45.54
CA ALA A 909 20.52 15.99 44.20
C ALA A 909 21.31 17.29 43.90
N LEU A 910 20.67 18.46 44.07
CA LEU A 910 21.26 19.76 43.74
C LEU A 910 22.45 20.12 44.66
N GLN A 911 22.30 19.89 45.97
CA GLN A 911 23.36 20.14 46.94
C GLN A 911 24.62 19.32 46.66
N ARG A 912 24.48 18.03 46.30
CA ARG A 912 25.63 17.18 45.97
C ARG A 912 26.39 17.66 44.72
N HIS A 913 25.68 18.18 43.71
CA HIS A 913 26.33 18.76 42.54
C HIS A 913 27.10 20.04 42.87
N LEU A 914 26.54 20.93 43.71
CA LEU A 914 27.23 22.13 44.18
C LEU A 914 28.46 21.80 45.05
N GLN A 915 28.36 20.73 45.84
CA GLN A 915 29.45 20.20 46.67
C GLN A 915 30.59 19.57 45.85
N GLY A 916 30.29 19.05 44.68
CA GLY A 916 31.20 18.23 43.88
C GLY A 916 31.02 16.74 44.17
N ILE A 917 30.75 15.97 43.12
CA ILE A 917 30.59 14.52 43.12
C ILE A 917 31.87 13.93 42.56
N SER A 918 32.49 13.01 43.30
CA SER A 918 33.64 12.24 42.87
C SER A 918 33.57 10.86 43.50
N PHE A 919 33.39 9.82 42.68
CA PHE A 919 33.35 8.44 43.14
C PHE A 919 33.86 7.50 42.05
N ARG A 920 34.19 6.27 42.46
CA ARG A 920 34.47 5.17 41.54
C ARG A 920 33.25 4.24 41.49
N GLU A 921 32.83 3.84 40.29
CA GLU A 921 31.67 2.95 40.12
C GLU A 921 31.79 1.71 41.02
N ARG A 922 30.72 1.41 41.75
CA ARG A 922 30.68 0.23 42.62
C ARG A 922 30.86 -1.03 41.79
N ASN A 923 31.73 -1.93 42.24
CA ASN A 923 32.11 -3.17 41.55
C ASN A 923 32.88 -2.94 40.23
N ALA A 924 33.56 -1.79 40.08
CA ALA A 924 34.40 -1.47 38.92
C ALA A 924 35.29 -2.65 38.46
N GLY A 925 35.33 -2.86 37.15
CA GLY A 925 36.09 -3.91 36.50
C GLY A 925 35.25 -4.72 35.49
N PRO A 926 35.85 -5.77 34.89
CA PRO A 926 35.28 -6.48 33.74
C PRO A 926 33.92 -7.14 33.96
N LYS A 927 33.51 -7.33 35.23
CA LYS A 927 32.21 -7.94 35.58
C LYS A 927 31.03 -7.00 35.36
N ILE A 928 31.23 -5.69 35.51
CA ILE A 928 30.17 -4.69 35.27
C ILE A 928 30.28 -4.09 33.87
N ASP A 929 31.49 -3.98 33.33
CA ASP A 929 31.76 -3.51 31.98
C ASP A 929 33.08 -4.10 31.48
N MET A 930 33.02 -4.96 30.47
CA MET A 930 34.19 -5.70 29.96
C MET A 930 35.00 -4.93 28.92
N HIS A 931 34.54 -3.74 28.52
CA HIS A 931 35.15 -2.93 27.47
C HIS A 931 35.79 -1.66 28.02
N MET A 932 35.21 -1.06 29.06
CA MET A 932 35.75 0.14 29.71
C MET A 932 37.18 -0.04 30.24
N LYS A 933 37.96 1.05 30.15
CA LYS A 933 39.25 1.18 30.83
C LYS A 933 39.07 1.44 32.33
N ASP A 934 40.12 1.21 33.11
CA ASP A 934 40.07 1.36 34.56
C ASP A 934 39.69 2.80 35.00
N GLU A 935 40.25 3.79 34.31
CA GLU A 935 40.01 5.21 34.55
C GLU A 935 38.58 5.64 34.23
N ALA A 936 37.92 4.91 33.31
CA ALA A 936 36.56 5.22 32.88
C ALA A 936 35.53 5.00 34.00
N PHE A 937 35.83 4.15 34.98
CA PHE A 937 34.98 3.90 36.15
C PHE A 937 35.00 5.03 37.18
N ASN A 938 35.91 6.00 37.07
CA ASN A 938 35.94 7.16 37.94
C ASN A 938 35.00 8.24 37.38
N VAL A 939 33.98 8.60 38.14
CA VAL A 939 32.94 9.55 37.76
C VAL A 939 33.08 10.81 38.60
N GLU A 940 33.25 11.94 37.91
CA GLU A 940 33.34 13.27 38.52
C GLU A 940 32.27 14.18 37.92
N VAL A 941 31.58 14.95 38.76
CA VAL A 941 30.62 15.98 38.36
C VAL A 941 30.73 17.16 39.33
N LYS A 942 30.86 18.38 38.81
CA LYS A 942 30.96 19.60 39.62
C LYS A 942 30.26 20.77 38.94
N VAL A 943 29.83 21.73 39.75
CA VAL A 943 29.40 23.04 39.24
C VAL A 943 30.62 23.95 39.16
N ASP A 944 30.92 24.43 37.97
CA ASP A 944 31.98 25.40 37.73
C ASP A 944 31.60 26.74 38.42
N PRO A 945 32.45 27.30 39.30
CA PRO A 945 32.10 28.48 40.08
C PRO A 945 32.02 29.77 39.24
N ASP A 946 32.72 29.84 38.11
CA ASP A 946 32.80 31.04 37.28
C ASP A 946 31.63 31.10 36.28
N THR A 947 31.20 29.94 35.79
CA THR A 947 30.15 29.84 34.77
C THR A 947 28.81 29.40 35.35
N GLY A 948 28.81 28.65 36.46
CA GLY A 948 27.66 27.92 36.96
C GLY A 948 27.36 26.63 36.18
N PHE A 949 28.15 26.27 35.16
CA PHE A 949 27.89 25.09 34.35
C PHE A 949 28.15 23.80 35.13
N VAL A 950 27.22 22.84 35.00
CA VAL A 950 27.42 21.48 35.49
C VAL A 950 28.38 20.78 34.52
N SER A 951 29.62 20.58 34.95
CA SER A 951 30.68 19.95 34.18
C SER A 951 31.05 18.60 34.79
N GLY A 952 31.36 17.60 33.98
CA GLY A 952 31.78 16.32 34.52
C GLY A 952 32.16 15.29 33.46
N GLY A 953 32.54 14.12 33.93
CA GLY A 953 33.06 13.05 33.09
C GLY A 953 34.56 13.17 32.83
N ASN A 954 35.04 12.30 31.95
CA ASN A 954 36.43 12.28 31.50
C ASN A 954 36.49 11.67 30.09
N ARG A 955 37.64 11.79 29.41
CA ARG A 955 37.86 11.31 28.04
C ARG A 955 37.60 9.83 27.78
N PHE A 956 37.44 9.02 28.83
CA PHE A 956 37.25 7.56 28.75
C PHE A 956 35.83 7.12 29.12
N ASN A 957 34.92 8.02 29.50
CA ASN A 957 33.57 7.65 29.92
C ASN A 957 32.46 8.17 29.00
N CYS A 958 31.25 7.66 29.23
CA CYS A 958 30.05 7.85 28.41
C CYS A 958 28.89 8.37 29.27
N GLY A 959 29.06 9.55 29.86
CA GLY A 959 28.11 10.08 30.85
C GLY A 959 26.81 10.69 30.30
N THR A 960 26.58 10.68 28.98
CA THR A 960 25.40 11.30 28.33
C THR A 960 24.69 10.28 27.47
N TRP A 961 23.54 10.60 26.86
CA TRP A 961 22.80 9.70 25.97
C TRP A 961 23.59 9.20 24.75
N MET A 962 24.62 9.94 24.34
CA MET A 962 25.55 9.47 23.31
C MET A 962 26.62 8.58 23.94
N ASP A 963 26.28 7.35 24.32
CA ASP A 963 27.04 6.49 25.25
C ASP A 963 27.70 5.23 24.67
N LYS A 964 27.95 5.18 23.36
CA LYS A 964 28.66 4.02 22.78
C LYS A 964 30.12 3.94 23.24
N MET A 965 30.42 2.90 24.02
CA MET A 965 31.78 2.47 24.36
C MET A 965 32.32 1.56 23.26
N GLY A 966 33.51 1.84 22.75
CA GLY A 966 34.16 1.03 21.73
C GLY A 966 34.55 -0.35 22.26
N GLU A 967 34.41 -1.36 21.41
CA GLU A 967 34.60 -2.77 21.80
C GLU A 967 35.51 -3.57 20.85
N SER A 968 35.89 -3.03 19.69
CA SER A 968 36.72 -3.74 18.70
C SER A 968 38.21 -3.66 19.06
N GLU A 969 38.80 -4.83 19.32
CA GLU A 969 40.26 -4.96 19.44
C GLU A 969 40.95 -4.78 18.08
N LYS A 970 40.32 -5.27 17.00
CA LYS A 970 40.85 -5.25 15.64
C LYS A 970 41.03 -3.83 15.12
N ALA A 971 40.02 -2.98 15.32
CA ALA A 971 40.09 -1.56 14.97
C ALA A 971 40.82 -0.70 16.02
N LYS A 972 41.25 -1.30 17.14
CA LYS A 972 41.92 -0.62 18.27
C LYS A 972 41.09 0.49 18.91
N ASN A 973 39.76 0.35 18.88
CA ASN A 973 38.84 1.30 19.52
C ASN A 973 38.29 0.81 20.87
N LYS A 974 38.62 -0.42 21.29
CA LYS A 974 38.18 -1.00 22.57
C LYS A 974 38.52 -0.10 23.77
N GLY A 975 37.51 0.19 24.58
CA GLY A 975 37.62 1.02 25.78
C GLY A 975 37.78 2.51 25.50
N MET A 976 37.58 2.94 24.25
CA MET A 976 37.46 4.34 23.90
C MET A 976 35.99 4.68 23.67
N PRO A 977 35.45 5.74 24.28
CA PRO A 977 34.10 6.22 23.96
C PRO A 977 34.07 6.79 22.53
N ALA A 978 32.99 6.52 21.81
CA ALA A 978 32.75 7.11 20.49
C ALA A 978 32.52 8.61 20.55
N THR A 979 31.81 9.03 21.59
CA THR A 979 31.35 10.40 21.80
C THR A 979 31.55 10.78 23.26
N PRO A 980 32.80 10.92 23.75
CA PRO A 980 33.05 11.46 25.07
C PRO A 980 32.57 12.91 25.10
N ARG A 981 31.48 13.15 25.81
CA ARG A 981 30.88 14.48 26.01
C ARG A 981 31.17 14.98 27.42
N ASP A 982 32.43 14.86 27.83
CA ASP A 982 32.90 15.36 29.11
C ASP A 982 32.98 16.89 29.13
N GLY A 983 33.12 17.48 30.32
CA GLY A 983 32.87 18.90 30.51
C GLY A 983 31.37 19.21 30.62
N ALA A 984 30.96 20.39 30.16
CA ALA A 984 29.59 20.87 30.26
C ALA A 984 28.79 20.55 28.98
N ALA A 985 28.06 19.44 28.99
CA ALA A 985 27.15 19.05 27.90
C ALA A 985 25.95 20.00 27.83
N VAL A 986 25.58 20.46 26.62
CA VAL A 986 24.59 21.53 26.43
C VAL A 986 23.21 21.21 27.03
N GLU A 987 22.74 19.98 26.92
CA GLU A 987 21.45 19.57 27.47
C GLU A 987 21.47 19.49 28.99
N ILE A 988 22.59 19.09 29.60
CA ILE A 988 22.73 19.06 31.07
C ILE A 988 22.71 20.48 31.63
N VAL A 989 23.35 21.44 30.96
CA VAL A 989 23.32 22.84 31.37
C VAL A 989 21.91 23.42 31.20
N GLY A 990 21.22 23.11 30.10
CA GLY A 990 19.83 23.52 29.90
C GLY A 990 18.86 22.93 30.94
N LEU A 991 18.95 21.62 31.20
CA LEU A 991 18.12 20.94 32.20
C LEU A 991 18.43 21.42 33.62
N SER A 992 19.71 21.67 33.95
CA SER A 992 20.08 22.22 35.26
C SER A 992 19.55 23.64 35.43
N LYS A 993 19.63 24.49 34.40
CA LYS A 993 18.97 25.80 34.40
C LYS A 993 17.46 25.68 34.67
N SER A 994 16.79 24.76 33.99
CA SER A 994 15.35 24.52 34.16
C SER A 994 15.03 24.11 35.61
N ALA A 995 15.77 23.15 36.15
CA ALA A 995 15.59 22.65 37.52
C ALA A 995 15.88 23.73 38.58
N VAL A 996 16.97 24.50 38.42
CA VAL A 996 17.34 25.56 39.37
C VAL A 996 16.31 26.70 39.33
N ARG A 997 15.86 27.11 38.14
CA ARG A 997 14.73 28.06 37.98
C ARG A 997 13.50 27.55 38.73
N TRP A 998 13.13 26.29 38.52
CA TRP A 998 11.94 25.71 39.11
C TRP A 998 11.98 25.67 40.64
N VAL A 999 13.10 25.26 41.26
CA VAL A 999 13.20 25.26 42.73
C VAL A 999 13.20 26.67 43.32
N VAL A 1000 13.78 27.66 42.62
CA VAL A 1000 13.69 29.08 43.02
C VAL A 1000 12.23 29.54 43.02
N GLU A 1001 11.46 29.21 41.98
CA GLU A 1001 10.03 29.53 41.92
C GLU A 1001 9.21 28.81 42.99
N LEU A 1002 9.51 27.54 43.29
CA LEU A 1002 8.85 26.80 44.36
C LEU A 1002 9.15 27.38 45.74
N HIS A 1003 10.38 27.83 45.96
CA HIS A 1003 10.77 28.49 47.21
C HIS A 1003 10.00 29.78 47.41
N VAL A 1004 9.91 30.63 46.38
CA VAL A 1004 9.09 31.86 46.40
C VAL A 1004 7.62 31.56 46.69
N LYS A 1005 7.10 30.42 46.23
CA LYS A 1005 5.72 29.96 46.48
C LYS A 1005 5.53 29.27 47.84
N GLY A 1006 6.58 29.09 48.65
CA GLY A 1006 6.53 28.38 49.93
C GLY A 1006 6.34 26.86 49.82
N LEU A 1007 6.55 26.29 48.63
CA LEU A 1007 6.41 24.85 48.35
C LEU A 1007 7.74 24.08 48.46
N PHE A 1008 8.87 24.80 48.52
CA PHE A 1008 10.19 24.23 48.71
C PHE A 1008 10.96 25.03 49.78
N PRO A 1009 11.41 24.41 50.88
CA PRO A 1009 11.90 25.16 52.04
C PRO A 1009 13.30 25.76 51.86
N TYR A 1010 14.05 25.35 50.85
CA TYR A 1010 15.47 25.71 50.69
C TYR A 1010 15.68 26.81 49.63
N ASP A 1011 16.40 27.87 49.99
CA ASP A 1011 16.83 28.98 49.11
C ASP A 1011 18.24 28.81 48.54
N GLY A 1012 18.97 27.81 49.03
CA GLY A 1012 20.33 27.44 48.62
C GLY A 1012 20.84 26.19 49.33
N ALA A 1013 22.14 25.94 49.24
CA ALA A 1013 22.80 24.82 49.88
C ALA A 1013 24.13 25.21 50.51
N LYS A 1014 24.48 24.55 51.62
CA LYS A 1014 25.79 24.67 52.28
C LYS A 1014 26.76 23.65 51.69
N VAL A 1015 27.93 24.11 51.23
CA VAL A 1015 28.95 23.30 50.57
C VAL A 1015 30.34 23.50 51.19
N HIS A 1016 31.18 22.47 51.09
CA HIS A 1016 32.53 22.39 51.66
C HIS A 1016 33.55 22.19 50.52
N ARG A 1017 34.16 23.25 50.00
CA ARG A 1017 34.98 23.15 48.78
C ARG A 1017 36.38 22.56 48.96
N ASP A 1018 36.88 22.36 50.19
CA ASP A 1018 38.16 21.68 50.48
C ASP A 1018 38.26 21.14 51.92
N ALA A 1019 39.16 20.17 52.17
CA ALA A 1019 39.37 19.49 53.46
C ALA A 1019 39.87 20.39 54.62
N ILE A 1020 40.18 21.67 54.34
CA ILE A 1020 40.69 22.65 55.31
C ILE A 1020 39.83 23.93 55.23
N SER A 1021 38.59 23.83 55.73
CA SER A 1021 37.70 24.89 56.22
C SER A 1021 37.38 26.12 55.35
N LYS A 1022 36.16 26.14 54.78
CA LYS A 1022 35.09 27.13 55.08
C LYS A 1022 33.76 26.60 54.50
N GLU A 1023 32.72 26.50 55.33
CA GLU A 1023 31.36 26.22 54.86
C GLU A 1023 30.87 27.45 54.07
N GLU A 1024 30.63 27.27 52.77
CA GLU A 1024 30.13 28.32 51.88
C GLU A 1024 28.64 28.07 51.60
N PHE A 1025 27.81 29.09 51.73
CA PHE A 1025 26.40 29.01 51.36
C PHE A 1025 26.23 29.53 49.92
N LEU A 1026 25.72 28.67 49.04
CA LEU A 1026 25.45 29.01 47.65
C LEU A 1026 23.94 29.10 47.43
N SER A 1027 23.46 30.28 47.02
CA SER A 1027 22.03 30.48 46.72
C SER A 1027 21.65 29.88 45.37
N TYR A 1028 20.50 29.20 45.30
CA TYR A 1028 19.94 28.74 44.02
C TYR A 1028 19.57 29.91 43.10
N SER A 1029 19.17 31.06 43.66
CA SER A 1029 18.88 32.26 42.88
C SER A 1029 20.14 32.81 42.19
N GLN A 1030 21.26 32.85 42.91
CA GLN A 1030 22.56 33.23 42.36
C GLN A 1030 23.01 32.26 41.26
N TRP A 1031 22.88 30.94 41.49
CA TRP A 1031 23.23 29.94 40.49
C TRP A 1031 22.37 30.08 39.21
N ASN A 1032 21.06 30.29 39.35
CA ASN A 1032 20.16 30.56 38.23
C ASN A 1032 20.59 31.78 37.41
N GLN A 1033 20.97 32.86 38.10
CA GLN A 1033 21.44 34.10 37.45
C GLN A 1033 22.80 33.91 36.76
N GLN A 1034 23.72 33.17 37.39
CA GLN A 1034 25.03 32.84 36.82
C GLN A 1034 24.85 32.12 35.47
N LEU A 1035 24.07 31.03 35.45
CA LEU A 1035 23.76 30.28 34.23
C LEU A 1035 23.14 31.17 33.16
N GLN A 1036 22.23 32.06 33.54
CA GLN A 1036 21.55 32.98 32.63
C GLN A 1036 22.52 33.96 31.94
N GLN A 1037 23.55 34.41 32.65
CA GLN A 1037 24.51 35.40 32.15
C GLN A 1037 25.62 34.78 31.30
N THR A 1038 26.01 33.54 31.57
CA THR A 1038 27.20 32.91 31.00
C THR A 1038 26.89 31.93 29.86
N PHE A 1039 25.69 31.33 29.83
CA PHE A 1039 25.36 30.27 28.88
C PHE A 1039 25.58 30.66 27.43
N GLU A 1040 24.91 31.70 26.95
CA GLU A 1040 24.97 32.05 25.52
C GLU A 1040 26.38 32.51 25.13
N ALA A 1041 27.09 33.21 26.01
CA ALA A 1041 28.48 33.62 25.76
C ALA A 1041 29.44 32.41 25.66
N GLY A 1042 29.23 31.37 26.46
CA GLY A 1042 30.06 30.17 26.44
C GLY A 1042 29.75 29.22 25.28
N PHE A 1043 28.47 29.07 24.93
CA PHE A 1043 28.01 28.08 23.94
C PHE A 1043 27.83 28.64 22.52
N TRP A 1044 27.71 29.95 22.32
CA TRP A 1044 27.52 30.50 20.97
C TRP A 1044 28.80 30.43 20.14
N VAL A 1045 28.67 30.01 18.87
CA VAL A 1045 29.76 30.03 17.89
C VAL A 1045 29.49 31.12 16.86
N SER A 1046 30.03 32.31 17.09
CA SER A 1046 29.90 33.44 16.16
C SER A 1046 30.73 33.22 14.89
N GLY A 1047 31.91 32.61 15.05
CA GLY A 1047 32.92 32.49 14.01
C GLY A 1047 33.55 33.81 13.59
N ASP A 1048 33.43 34.85 14.43
CA ASP A 1048 34.26 36.05 14.37
C ASP A 1048 35.59 35.75 15.09
N PRO A 1049 36.75 35.78 14.41
CA PRO A 1049 38.05 35.59 15.05
C PRO A 1049 38.36 36.62 16.15
N GLY A 1050 37.63 37.74 16.20
CA GLY A 1050 37.74 38.76 17.24
C GLY A 1050 36.83 38.53 18.45
N ASP A 1051 36.02 37.48 18.50
CA ASP A 1051 35.14 37.19 19.63
C ASP A 1051 35.96 36.78 20.87
N PRO A 1052 35.93 37.55 21.97
CA PRO A 1052 36.74 37.26 23.16
C PRO A 1052 36.33 35.96 23.86
N ASN A 1053 35.15 35.42 23.59
CA ASN A 1053 34.70 34.15 24.15
C ASN A 1053 35.18 32.95 23.31
N GLU A 1054 35.68 33.18 22.09
CA GLU A 1054 36.07 32.12 21.18
C GLU A 1054 37.55 31.71 21.35
N LYS A 1055 37.78 30.73 22.23
CA LYS A 1055 39.14 30.31 22.61
C LYS A 1055 39.86 29.47 21.53
N HIS A 1056 39.11 28.82 20.63
CA HIS A 1056 39.64 27.91 19.61
C HIS A 1056 39.02 28.20 18.23
N ALA A 1057 39.22 29.42 17.73
CA ALA A 1057 38.72 29.84 16.42
C ALA A 1057 39.25 28.95 15.26
N ASP A 1058 40.38 28.26 15.46
CA ASP A 1058 40.96 27.28 14.53
C ASP A 1058 40.16 25.98 14.41
N LEU A 1059 39.35 25.65 15.41
CA LEU A 1059 38.49 24.45 15.44
C LEU A 1059 37.05 24.73 15.00
N VAL A 1060 36.71 25.99 14.66
CA VAL A 1060 35.36 26.37 14.24
C VAL A 1060 35.10 25.90 12.81
N HIS A 1061 34.36 24.79 12.68
CA HIS A 1061 33.93 24.27 11.38
C HIS A 1061 32.63 24.91 10.88
N LYS A 1062 31.68 25.16 11.79
CA LYS A 1062 30.39 25.79 11.50
C LYS A 1062 30.15 26.99 12.39
N LYS A 1063 29.53 28.02 11.82
CA LYS A 1063 29.18 29.28 12.49
C LYS A 1063 27.67 29.39 12.64
N GLY A 1064 27.22 30.22 13.57
CA GLY A 1064 25.79 30.39 13.82
C GLY A 1064 25.14 29.17 14.47
N ILE A 1065 25.90 28.45 15.30
CA ILE A 1065 25.46 27.25 16.02
C ILE A 1065 25.70 27.45 17.53
N TYR A 1066 25.10 26.58 18.33
CA TYR A 1066 25.46 26.39 19.73
C TYR A 1066 26.35 25.15 19.85
N LYS A 1067 27.46 25.28 20.59
CA LYS A 1067 28.41 24.20 20.91
C LYS A 1067 27.67 23.01 21.52
N ASP A 1068 28.14 21.80 21.24
CA ASP A 1068 27.55 20.58 21.80
C ASP A 1068 27.97 20.35 23.27
N SER A 1069 29.18 20.78 23.59
CA SER A 1069 29.75 20.80 24.94
C SER A 1069 30.62 22.05 25.13
N TYR A 1070 30.95 22.36 26.37
CA TYR A 1070 31.88 23.42 26.72
C TYR A 1070 32.96 22.87 27.66
N GLY A 1071 34.23 22.97 27.23
CA GLY A 1071 35.38 22.52 28.00
C GLY A 1071 35.57 21.00 27.99
N ALA A 1072 35.22 20.32 26.90
CA ALA A 1072 35.49 18.89 26.74
C ALA A 1072 37.00 18.61 26.68
N SER A 1073 37.39 17.38 27.04
CA SER A 1073 38.80 16.94 26.98
C SER A 1073 39.38 16.97 25.56
N ASN A 1074 38.53 16.81 24.55
CA ASN A 1074 38.85 17.07 23.15
C ASN A 1074 38.12 18.34 22.70
N ALA A 1075 38.87 19.43 22.52
CA ALA A 1075 38.32 20.73 22.17
C ALA A 1075 37.52 20.72 20.84
N TRP A 1076 37.81 19.82 19.90
CA TRP A 1076 37.03 19.69 18.67
C TRP A 1076 35.57 19.29 18.94
N CYS A 1077 35.33 18.43 19.93
CA CYS A 1077 33.99 17.94 20.26
C CYS A 1077 33.03 19.07 20.66
N ASP A 1078 33.54 20.14 21.28
CA ASP A 1078 32.74 21.31 21.63
C ASP A 1078 32.10 21.97 20.39
N TYR A 1079 32.82 22.02 19.26
CA TYR A 1079 32.40 22.73 18.05
C TYR A 1079 31.59 21.89 17.06
N GLN A 1080 31.26 20.64 17.40
CA GLN A 1080 30.47 19.78 16.53
C GLN A 1080 29.00 20.22 16.51
N LEU A 1081 28.43 20.36 15.32
CA LEU A 1081 26.99 20.55 15.18
C LEU A 1081 26.26 19.21 15.43
N ARG A 1082 25.48 19.18 16.52
CA ARG A 1082 24.70 18.03 16.99
C ARG A 1082 23.29 18.48 17.40
N PRO A 1083 22.31 17.56 17.49
CA PRO A 1083 20.92 17.94 17.80
C PRO A 1083 20.69 18.35 19.26
N ASN A 1084 21.66 18.16 20.16
CA ASN A 1084 21.47 18.23 21.61
C ASN A 1084 21.07 19.62 22.14
N PHE A 1085 21.52 20.70 21.51
CA PHE A 1085 21.18 22.06 21.96
C PHE A 1085 19.67 22.35 21.90
N THR A 1086 18.94 21.62 21.05
CA THR A 1086 17.47 21.76 20.95
C THR A 1086 16.76 21.35 22.23
N ILE A 1087 17.36 20.46 23.04
CA ILE A 1087 16.84 20.08 24.34
C ILE A 1087 16.89 21.28 25.29
N ALA A 1088 18.04 21.94 25.38
CA ALA A 1088 18.21 23.15 26.19
C ALA A 1088 17.25 24.27 25.77
N MET A 1089 17.05 24.44 24.46
CA MET A 1089 16.07 25.39 23.90
C MET A 1089 14.63 25.12 24.34
N VAL A 1090 14.23 23.84 24.50
CA VAL A 1090 12.88 23.49 24.94
C VAL A 1090 12.71 23.68 26.44
N VAL A 1091 13.67 23.23 27.25
CA VAL A 1091 13.51 23.24 28.73
C VAL A 1091 13.84 24.59 29.36
N ALA A 1092 14.76 25.34 28.77
CA ALA A 1092 15.22 26.65 29.24
C ALA A 1092 15.38 27.66 28.08
N PRO A 1093 14.29 27.99 27.35
CA PRO A 1093 14.34 28.90 26.21
C PRO A 1093 14.86 30.30 26.57
N GLU A 1094 14.78 30.70 27.84
CA GLU A 1094 15.29 31.98 28.33
C GLU A 1094 16.81 32.13 28.21
N LEU A 1095 17.55 31.03 28.02
CA LEU A 1095 19.01 31.06 27.83
C LEU A 1095 19.43 31.58 26.44
N PHE A 1096 18.47 31.75 25.52
CA PHE A 1096 18.74 32.01 24.12
C PHE A 1096 18.13 33.32 23.65
N THR A 1097 18.92 34.12 22.93
CA THR A 1097 18.39 35.23 22.13
C THR A 1097 17.67 34.68 20.91
N VAL A 1098 16.55 35.31 20.53
CA VAL A 1098 15.63 34.78 19.51
C VAL A 1098 16.31 34.66 18.15
N GLU A 1099 17.13 35.66 17.79
CA GLU A 1099 17.81 35.73 16.50
C GLU A 1099 18.86 34.61 16.36
N LYS A 1100 19.68 34.39 17.39
CA LYS A 1100 20.70 33.33 17.40
C LYS A 1100 20.08 31.95 17.48
N ALA A 1101 19.04 31.78 18.29
CA ALA A 1101 18.29 30.53 18.37
C ALA A 1101 17.70 30.15 17.02
N TRP A 1102 17.08 31.11 16.33
CA TRP A 1102 16.50 30.90 15.02
C TRP A 1102 17.55 30.48 13.98
N LEU A 1103 18.70 31.17 13.94
CA LEU A 1103 19.81 30.85 13.05
C LEU A 1103 20.33 29.42 13.28
N ALA A 1104 20.54 29.03 14.54
CA ALA A 1104 21.00 27.68 14.88
C ALA A 1104 19.97 26.61 14.52
N LEU A 1105 18.67 26.88 14.70
CA LEU A 1105 17.59 25.97 14.32
C LEU A 1105 17.44 25.84 12.80
N GLU A 1106 17.63 26.91 12.02
CA GLU A 1106 17.72 26.81 10.55
C GLU A 1106 18.90 25.95 10.12
N MET A 1107 20.02 26.06 10.84
CA MET A 1107 21.17 25.20 10.61
C MET A 1107 20.83 23.72 10.90
N ALA A 1108 20.27 23.41 12.08
CA ALA A 1108 19.87 22.05 12.42
C ALA A 1108 18.87 21.46 11.42
N GLU A 1109 17.89 22.26 10.98
CA GLU A 1109 16.94 21.88 9.92
C GLU A 1109 17.66 21.50 8.62
N LYS A 1110 18.65 22.30 8.21
CA LYS A 1110 19.35 22.11 6.94
C LYS A 1110 20.30 20.91 6.94
N LYS A 1111 21.00 20.64 8.05
CA LYS A 1111 22.07 19.61 8.10
C LYS A 1111 21.72 18.36 8.87
N LEU A 1112 20.89 18.47 9.91
CA LEU A 1112 20.63 17.35 10.82
C LEU A 1112 19.27 16.68 10.58
N LEU A 1113 18.25 17.41 10.14
CA LEU A 1113 16.92 16.83 9.93
C LEU A 1113 16.92 15.83 8.76
N GLY A 1114 16.79 14.55 9.07
CA GLY A 1114 16.57 13.46 8.10
C GLY A 1114 15.07 13.26 7.80
N PRO A 1115 14.74 12.22 7.00
CA PRO A 1115 13.35 11.96 6.65
C PRO A 1115 12.48 11.54 7.83
N LEU A 1116 13.04 10.74 8.75
CA LEU A 1116 12.37 10.28 9.98
C LEU A 1116 13.11 10.75 11.24
N GLY A 1117 14.44 10.61 11.30
CA GLY A 1117 15.23 11.00 12.48
C GLY A 1117 16.10 12.24 12.26
N MET A 1118 16.75 12.70 13.32
CA MET A 1118 17.81 13.70 13.30
C MET A 1118 19.17 13.00 13.27
N LYS A 1119 20.03 13.35 12.30
CA LYS A 1119 21.42 12.91 12.27
C LYS A 1119 22.12 13.35 13.56
N THR A 1120 22.81 12.41 14.18
CA THR A 1120 23.50 12.63 15.46
C THR A 1120 24.76 13.48 15.35
N LEU A 1121 25.28 13.64 14.14
CA LEU A 1121 26.42 14.47 13.80
C LEU A 1121 26.21 15.10 12.42
N ASP A 1122 26.74 16.30 12.23
CA ASP A 1122 26.78 17.00 10.95
C ASP A 1122 27.44 16.15 9.84
N PRO A 1123 26.78 15.97 8.67
CA PRO A 1123 27.34 15.26 7.53
C PRO A 1123 28.65 15.81 6.98
N ASP A 1124 28.94 17.09 7.23
CA ASP A 1124 30.19 17.70 6.78
C ASP A 1124 31.36 17.42 7.75
N ASP A 1125 31.13 16.80 8.91
CA ASP A 1125 32.18 16.45 9.88
C ASP A 1125 33.01 15.24 9.38
N MET A 1126 34.33 15.26 9.61
CA MET A 1126 35.25 14.23 9.14
C MET A 1126 34.98 12.83 9.71
N VAL A 1127 34.32 12.74 10.87
CA VAL A 1127 34.00 11.44 11.50
C VAL A 1127 32.54 11.02 11.31
N TYR A 1128 31.78 11.71 10.45
CA TYR A 1128 30.41 11.31 10.11
C TYR A 1128 30.37 9.92 9.46
N CYS A 1129 29.55 9.04 10.02
CA CYS A 1129 29.33 7.66 9.59
C CYS A 1129 27.85 7.30 9.79
N GLY A 1130 27.02 7.50 8.76
CA GLY A 1130 25.55 7.39 8.85
C GLY A 1130 24.95 5.97 8.92
N VAL A 1131 25.73 4.91 8.73
CA VAL A 1131 25.24 3.51 8.67
C VAL A 1131 25.73 2.72 9.88
N TYR A 1132 24.85 2.44 10.84
CA TYR A 1132 25.14 1.65 12.03
C TYR A 1132 25.00 0.14 11.77
N ASP A 1133 26.10 -0.58 11.99
CA ASP A 1133 26.15 -2.04 12.02
C ASP A 1133 26.93 -2.48 13.26
N ASN A 1134 26.22 -2.99 14.27
CA ASN A 1134 26.84 -3.43 15.52
C ASN A 1134 27.61 -4.76 15.36
N SER A 1135 27.33 -5.52 14.31
CA SER A 1135 27.98 -6.81 14.05
C SER A 1135 29.31 -6.68 13.30
N LEU A 1136 29.50 -5.59 12.56
CA LEU A 1136 30.67 -5.32 11.73
C LEU A 1136 31.96 -5.24 12.57
N ASP A 1137 32.93 -6.12 12.36
CA ASP A 1137 34.22 -6.09 13.06
C ASP A 1137 35.41 -6.04 12.06
N ASN A 1138 35.66 -4.85 11.54
CA ASN A 1138 36.75 -4.56 10.60
C ASN A 1138 37.87 -3.75 11.29
N ASP A 1139 38.81 -3.22 10.50
CA ASP A 1139 39.92 -2.38 10.95
C ASP A 1139 39.58 -0.87 10.95
N ASN A 1140 38.35 -0.50 10.57
CA ASN A 1140 37.92 0.89 10.57
C ASN A 1140 37.52 1.33 11.99
N TYR A 1141 38.34 2.21 12.58
CA TYR A 1141 38.15 2.75 13.92
C TYR A 1141 36.75 3.34 14.16
N ASN A 1142 36.18 4.04 13.18
CA ASN A 1142 34.91 4.76 13.32
C ASN A 1142 33.67 3.89 13.13
N LEU A 1143 33.80 2.69 12.55
CA LEU A 1143 32.65 1.82 12.24
C LEU A 1143 32.64 0.53 13.05
N ALA A 1144 33.82 -0.03 13.34
CA ALA A 1144 33.93 -1.36 13.92
C ALA A 1144 33.15 -1.45 15.24
N LYS A 1145 32.29 -2.48 15.29
CA LYS A 1145 31.38 -2.81 16.37
C LYS A 1145 30.43 -1.68 16.73
N GLY A 1146 29.96 -0.98 15.69
CA GLY A 1146 28.97 0.07 15.83
C GLY A 1146 29.48 1.33 16.54
N PHE A 1147 30.79 1.61 16.48
CA PHE A 1147 31.39 2.81 17.08
C PHE A 1147 30.73 4.13 16.61
N ASN A 1148 30.07 4.11 15.46
CA ASN A 1148 29.33 5.24 14.91
C ASN A 1148 27.89 5.42 15.43
N TYR A 1149 27.43 4.69 16.46
CA TYR A 1149 26.05 4.73 16.96
C TYR A 1149 25.46 6.16 17.14
N HIS A 1150 26.31 7.12 17.52
CA HIS A 1150 25.98 8.54 17.66
C HIS A 1150 26.87 9.46 16.82
N GLN A 1151 27.38 8.99 15.67
CA GLN A 1151 28.24 9.77 14.78
C GLN A 1151 27.67 9.87 13.36
N GLY A 1152 26.35 9.91 13.23
CA GLY A 1152 25.72 9.99 11.92
C GLY A 1152 24.32 9.38 11.82
N PRO A 1153 24.04 8.20 12.44
CA PRO A 1153 22.72 7.60 12.42
C PRO A 1153 21.66 8.59 12.87
N GLU A 1154 20.46 8.42 12.31
CA GLU A 1154 19.34 9.33 12.44
C GLU A 1154 18.44 8.88 13.59
N TRP A 1155 18.49 9.58 14.72
CA TRP A 1155 17.72 9.26 15.92
C TRP A 1155 16.38 9.97 15.92
N LEU A 1156 15.31 9.31 16.33
CA LEU A 1156 13.96 9.89 16.20
C LEU A 1156 13.59 10.82 17.35
N TRP A 1157 13.95 10.50 18.60
CA TRP A 1157 13.55 11.33 19.74
C TRP A 1157 14.04 12.79 19.71
N PRO A 1158 15.23 13.14 19.17
CA PRO A 1158 15.65 14.54 19.06
C PRO A 1158 14.82 15.33 18.05
N VAL A 1159 14.11 14.68 17.13
CA VAL A 1159 13.17 15.35 16.22
C VAL A 1159 12.10 16.08 17.03
N GLY A 1160 11.56 15.46 18.08
CA GLY A 1160 10.55 16.10 18.91
C GLY A 1160 11.07 17.37 19.57
N TYR A 1161 12.26 17.33 20.17
CA TYR A 1161 12.89 18.52 20.76
C TYR A 1161 13.20 19.61 19.73
N PHE A 1162 13.72 19.24 18.56
CA PHE A 1162 13.94 20.16 17.45
C PHE A 1162 12.64 20.86 17.01
N LEU A 1163 11.57 20.11 16.75
CA LEU A 1163 10.30 20.66 16.29
C LEU A 1163 9.64 21.54 17.37
N ARG A 1164 9.69 21.13 18.64
CA ARG A 1164 9.18 21.94 19.77
C ARG A 1164 9.95 23.26 19.91
N ALA A 1165 11.29 23.23 19.84
CA ALA A 1165 12.11 24.44 19.83
C ALA A 1165 11.78 25.34 18.64
N LYS A 1166 11.67 24.77 17.44
CA LYS A 1166 11.32 25.52 16.22
C LYS A 1166 9.96 26.20 16.34
N LEU A 1167 8.93 25.50 16.83
CA LEU A 1167 7.61 26.07 17.09
C LEU A 1167 7.66 27.22 18.10
N TYR A 1168 8.41 27.06 19.20
CA TYR A 1168 8.54 28.07 20.24
C TYR A 1168 9.18 29.36 19.71
N PHE A 1169 10.34 29.26 19.05
CA PHE A 1169 11.03 30.44 18.53
C PHE A 1169 10.36 31.03 17.29
N ALA A 1170 9.67 30.24 16.47
CA ALA A 1170 8.88 30.76 15.35
C ALA A 1170 7.74 31.69 15.83
N LYS A 1171 7.08 31.37 16.94
CA LYS A 1171 6.08 32.26 17.57
C LYS A 1171 6.66 33.62 17.95
N LYS A 1172 7.94 33.67 18.34
CA LYS A 1172 8.65 34.92 18.69
C LYS A 1172 9.14 35.69 17.46
N GLN A 1173 9.37 35.02 16.33
CA GLN A 1173 9.77 35.66 15.07
C GLN A 1173 8.61 36.32 14.32
N GLY A 1174 7.36 35.94 14.62
CA GLY A 1174 6.15 36.53 14.03
C GLY A 1174 5.24 35.50 13.37
N GLU A 1175 4.04 35.95 13.00
CA GLU A 1175 2.95 35.08 12.52
C GLU A 1175 3.30 34.35 11.22
N GLU A 1176 3.97 35.02 10.27
CA GLU A 1176 4.39 34.42 9.00
C GLU A 1176 5.39 33.26 9.21
N SER A 1177 6.41 33.47 10.04
CA SER A 1177 7.41 32.46 10.40
C SER A 1177 6.78 31.27 11.13
N TYR A 1178 5.80 31.54 12.01
CA TYR A 1178 5.04 30.50 12.69
C TYR A 1178 4.20 29.66 11.72
N ALA A 1179 3.45 30.28 10.81
CA ALA A 1179 2.63 29.56 9.83
C ALA A 1179 3.47 28.66 8.90
N LYS A 1180 4.63 29.16 8.42
CA LYS A 1180 5.58 28.37 7.63
C LYS A 1180 6.13 27.19 8.44
N THR A 1181 6.47 27.43 9.71
CA THR A 1181 6.98 26.39 10.62
C THR A 1181 5.93 25.33 10.91
N VAL A 1182 4.67 25.69 11.16
CA VAL A 1182 3.57 24.73 11.35
C VAL A 1182 3.41 23.83 10.13
N THR A 1183 3.55 24.39 8.91
CA THR A 1183 3.51 23.61 7.67
C THR A 1183 4.68 22.63 7.58
N MET A 1184 5.90 23.09 7.86
CA MET A 1184 7.10 22.24 7.91
C MET A 1184 6.94 21.11 8.95
N VAL A 1185 6.50 21.43 10.16
CA VAL A 1185 6.28 20.46 11.24
C VAL A 1185 5.25 19.41 10.80
N LYS A 1186 4.11 19.82 10.22
CA LYS A 1186 3.11 18.88 9.70
C LYS A 1186 3.68 17.96 8.61
N ASN A 1187 4.54 18.49 7.73
CA ASN A 1187 5.21 17.68 6.72
C ASN A 1187 6.16 16.63 7.34
N VAL A 1188 6.94 17.00 8.36
CA VAL A 1188 7.81 16.05 9.09
C VAL A 1188 6.97 14.99 9.81
N LEU A 1189 5.93 15.41 10.54
CA LEU A 1189 5.02 14.54 11.28
C LEU A 1189 4.25 13.58 10.37
N SER A 1190 3.91 13.98 9.14
CA SER A 1190 3.23 13.12 8.18
C SER A 1190 4.04 11.86 7.85
N ARG A 1191 5.38 11.96 7.78
CA ARG A 1191 6.27 10.82 7.52
C ARG A 1191 6.29 9.85 8.71
N HIS A 1192 6.26 10.37 9.93
CA HIS A 1192 6.14 9.58 11.15
C HIS A 1192 4.79 8.84 11.20
N TYR A 1193 3.70 9.50 10.81
CA TYR A 1193 2.39 8.87 10.71
C TYR A 1193 2.39 7.72 9.69
N THR A 1194 2.92 7.93 8.48
CA THR A 1194 3.01 6.89 7.46
C THR A 1194 3.89 5.71 7.91
N HIS A 1195 5.03 5.98 8.57
CA HIS A 1195 5.88 4.92 9.10
C HIS A 1195 5.14 4.10 10.16
N LEU A 1196 4.53 4.77 11.14
CA LEU A 1196 3.80 4.11 12.23
C LEU A 1196 2.64 3.26 11.70
N GLU A 1197 1.87 3.78 10.74
CA GLU A 1197 0.76 3.06 10.11
C GLU A 1197 1.23 1.76 9.43
N ARG A 1198 2.37 1.79 8.74
CA ARG A 1198 2.91 0.64 7.99
C ARG A 1198 3.75 -0.31 8.85
N SER A 1199 4.24 0.14 10.00
CA SER A 1199 5.09 -0.67 10.87
C SER A 1199 4.31 -1.87 11.41
N PRO A 1200 4.83 -3.11 11.31
CA PRO A 1200 4.26 -4.28 11.96
C PRO A 1200 4.17 -4.13 13.49
N TRP A 1201 5.07 -3.33 14.06
CA TRP A 1201 5.13 -3.02 15.49
C TRP A 1201 4.17 -1.91 15.91
N LYS A 1202 3.56 -1.19 14.96
CA LYS A 1202 2.74 0.03 15.19
C LYS A 1202 3.46 1.04 16.08
N GLY A 1203 4.76 1.21 15.85
CA GLY A 1203 5.65 2.06 16.62
C GLY A 1203 6.50 2.96 15.75
N LEU A 1204 7.36 3.73 16.41
CA LEU A 1204 8.44 4.50 15.77
C LEU A 1204 9.79 3.95 16.26
N PRO A 1205 10.76 3.71 15.36
CA PRO A 1205 12.02 3.11 15.74
C PRO A 1205 12.85 4.02 16.64
N GLU A 1206 13.85 3.44 17.28
CA GLU A 1206 14.86 4.20 18.03
C GLU A 1206 15.67 5.10 17.10
N LEU A 1207 16.17 4.50 16.02
CA LEU A 1207 16.99 5.17 15.02
C LEU A 1207 16.80 4.54 13.63
N THR A 1208 17.21 5.29 12.63
CA THR A 1208 17.41 4.80 11.26
C THR A 1208 18.86 5.01 10.86
N ASN A 1209 19.31 4.26 9.86
CA ASN A 1209 20.53 4.62 9.15
C ASN A 1209 20.27 5.89 8.32
N GLU A 1210 21.31 6.38 7.66
CA GLU A 1210 21.23 7.60 6.85
C GLU A 1210 20.04 7.60 5.88
N ASN A 1211 19.39 8.76 5.77
CA ASN A 1211 18.24 8.97 4.89
C ASN A 1211 17.08 8.01 5.15
N ALA A 1212 16.80 7.73 6.44
CA ALA A 1212 15.76 6.80 6.89
C ALA A 1212 15.89 5.35 6.40
N GLN A 1213 17.10 4.91 6.04
CA GLN A 1213 17.35 3.50 5.75
C GLN A 1213 17.08 2.61 6.98
N PHE A 1214 16.50 1.43 6.74
CA PHE A 1214 16.21 0.46 7.80
C PHE A 1214 17.49 0.05 8.53
N CYS A 1215 17.43 0.00 9.86
CA CYS A 1215 18.52 -0.45 10.71
C CYS A 1215 18.10 -1.71 11.48
N PRO A 1216 18.67 -2.89 11.19
CA PRO A 1216 18.27 -4.15 11.84
C PRO A 1216 18.66 -4.24 13.33
N PHE A 1217 19.51 -3.32 13.81
CA PHE A 1217 19.93 -3.24 15.21
C PHE A 1217 19.16 -2.19 16.01
N SER A 1218 18.25 -1.45 15.37
CA SER A 1218 17.38 -0.49 16.06
C SER A 1218 16.24 -1.23 16.74
N CYS A 1219 15.82 -0.79 17.93
CA CYS A 1219 14.48 -1.08 18.39
C CYS A 1219 13.46 -0.58 17.35
N GLU A 1220 12.47 -1.42 17.04
CA GLU A 1220 11.44 -1.14 16.03
C GLU A 1220 10.33 -0.23 16.58
N SER A 1221 10.18 -0.22 17.90
CA SER A 1221 9.33 0.72 18.61
C SER A 1221 10.04 1.18 19.87
N GLN A 1222 10.21 2.49 20.04
CA GLN A 1222 10.99 3.05 21.13
C GLN A 1222 10.22 4.14 21.88
N ALA A 1223 10.29 4.11 23.21
CA ALA A 1223 9.42 4.91 24.08
C ALA A 1223 9.61 6.42 23.89
N TRP A 1224 10.87 6.89 23.86
CA TRP A 1224 11.16 8.32 23.67
C TRP A 1224 10.79 8.84 22.27
N SER A 1225 10.84 8.02 21.24
CA SER A 1225 10.53 8.40 19.86
C SER A 1225 9.03 8.66 19.76
N LEU A 1226 8.23 7.78 20.36
CA LEU A 1226 6.78 7.95 20.46
C LEU A 1226 6.41 9.14 21.36
N SER A 1227 7.05 9.27 22.53
CA SER A 1227 6.80 10.35 23.49
C SER A 1227 7.03 11.72 22.88
N THR A 1228 8.24 11.97 22.37
CA THR A 1228 8.66 13.29 21.94
C THR A 1228 7.88 13.77 20.72
N VAL A 1229 7.46 12.87 19.82
CA VAL A 1229 6.56 13.20 18.70
C VAL A 1229 5.15 13.53 19.21
N LEU A 1230 4.63 12.78 20.19
CA LEU A 1230 3.33 13.08 20.83
C LEU A 1230 3.35 14.44 21.53
N GLU A 1231 4.49 14.84 22.10
CA GLU A 1231 4.68 16.15 22.70
C GLU A 1231 4.66 17.29 21.68
N VAL A 1232 5.17 17.10 20.45
CA VAL A 1232 5.03 18.09 19.38
C VAL A 1232 3.55 18.31 19.04
N LEU A 1233 2.78 17.22 18.95
CA LEU A 1233 1.34 17.30 18.66
C LEU A 1233 0.53 17.96 19.77
N PHE A 1234 1.02 17.93 21.01
CA PHE A 1234 0.40 18.63 22.12
C PHE A 1234 0.72 20.13 22.12
N ASP A 1235 1.92 20.51 21.68
CA ASP A 1235 2.35 21.91 21.61
C ASP A 1235 1.79 22.65 20.37
N LEU A 1236 1.41 21.90 19.33
CA LEU A 1236 0.67 22.37 18.13
C LEU A 1236 -0.80 22.62 18.46
#